data_AF-A0AAU4LSR3-F1
#
_entry.id   AF-A0AAU4LSR3-F1
#
_cell.length_a   1.000
_cell.length_b   1.000
_cell.length_c   1.000
_cell.angle_alpha   90.00
_cell.angle_beta   90.00
_cell.angle_gamma   90.00
#
_symmetry.space_group_name_H-M   'P 1'
#
loop_
_entity.id
_entity.type
_entity.pdbx_description
1 polymer ?
#
loop_
_entity_poly.entity_id
_entity_poly.type
_entity_poly.pdbx_seq_one_letter_code
_entity_poly.pdbx_strand_id
1 'polypeptide(L)'
;MGTFVYTSHPSRVVFGTGVAERLRAEVERLGCSRVLLLSSQSLAAASSRVREALGGLVVDEFEGAAMHTPVEVTERALEVLTEANADGIVAVGGGSTTGLSKALALRTDLPQIILPTTYAGSEVTPVLGETRDGRKVTQSSPAILPETVVYDVDFTLTLPLSVTVTSGVNALAHAVEALYSAEANPVTDQQALDAIARIGRALPRLAADPADREARADLLQAAWLAGTCLATVGMGLHHKLCHTLGGSFDLPHAETHTVVLPHAMAYNAPTVPDVMRRIADALGVPDAPSGVYDLIVSLGGPTSLRDLGMPETGLARAAELATSTPYPNPRELTTEGIAEMLTGAWQGRRPEGPPTTEAKLARLTEQVVASFAQAPDPRVRTLLSDLVRHLHTFVATNDVTDAEWQYAIDFLTRTGQICSLTRQEFVLLSDTLGVSSVVDLLTNSRTPDTTPSAVLGPFYVEGPPEAAHSSDISGGLPGTPLWVDVRVTDTDGSPVKDAVVDVWQSNEDGFYDVQLPDLDGPVLRARLRTDAEGRISFWSILPSDYPIPEDGPVGQMLAAVGRHPYRASHLHFMFDAPGHRKLVTQLFVSGGAYLDSDTVFGVKDELIVDFAPQAGPAPDGRPVDGEWCRLDYTFRLAPQAG
;
A
#
# COMPACT_ATOMS: atom_id res chain seq x y z
N MET A 1 5.48 25.45 17.10
CA MET A 1 4.91 24.86 18.33
C MET A 1 3.95 25.88 18.94
N GLY A 2 2.71 25.48 19.18
CA GLY A 2 1.75 26.32 19.92
C GLY A 2 2.06 26.34 21.42
N THR A 3 1.56 27.34 22.13
CA THR A 3 1.60 27.41 23.59
C THR A 3 0.72 26.31 24.19
N PHE A 4 1.19 25.59 25.20
CA PHE A 4 0.41 24.57 25.90
C PHE A 4 0.67 24.63 27.41
N VAL A 5 -0.26 24.08 28.20
CA VAL A 5 -0.13 23.85 29.64
C VAL A 5 -0.19 22.35 29.87
N TYR A 6 0.75 21.81 30.65
CA TYR A 6 0.72 20.42 31.07
C TYR A 6 0.67 20.36 32.59
N THR A 7 -0.36 19.69 33.11
CA THR A 7 -0.53 19.42 34.54
C THR A 7 -0.42 17.93 34.74
N SER A 8 0.56 17.51 35.56
CA SER A 8 0.70 16.11 35.96
C SER A 8 -0.06 15.86 37.26
N HIS A 9 -0.85 14.78 37.30
CA HIS A 9 -1.53 14.35 38.52
C HIS A 9 -0.63 13.41 39.33
N PRO A 10 -0.65 13.48 40.68
CA PRO A 10 0.10 12.53 41.50
C PRO A 10 -0.47 11.12 41.30
N SER A 11 0.37 10.19 40.85
CA SER A 11 -0.03 8.79 40.66
C SER A 11 1.13 7.86 40.96
N ARG A 12 0.83 6.77 41.68
CA ARG A 12 1.75 5.63 41.82
C ARG A 12 1.16 4.43 41.09
N VAL A 13 1.92 3.91 40.13
CA VAL A 13 1.52 2.74 39.33
C VAL A 13 2.46 1.59 39.60
N VAL A 14 1.90 0.45 39.98
CA VAL A 14 2.59 -0.84 40.08
C VAL A 14 2.05 -1.72 38.96
N PHE A 15 2.89 -2.09 38.00
CA PHE A 15 2.48 -2.82 36.81
C PHE A 15 3.27 -4.13 36.66
N GLY A 16 2.59 -5.22 36.34
CA GLY A 16 3.25 -6.47 35.97
C GLY A 16 2.34 -7.69 36.12
N THR A 17 2.95 -8.87 36.16
CA THR A 17 2.28 -10.14 36.43
C THR A 17 2.54 -10.56 37.87
N GLY A 18 1.48 -10.93 38.60
CA GLY A 18 1.58 -11.34 40.01
C GLY A 18 1.96 -10.22 40.97
N VAL A 19 1.89 -8.97 40.53
CA VAL A 19 2.22 -7.80 41.35
C VAL A 19 1.20 -7.54 42.45
N ALA A 20 0.03 -8.19 42.43
CA ALA A 20 -0.92 -8.20 43.54
C ALA A 20 -0.30 -8.72 44.86
N GLU A 21 0.76 -9.52 44.80
CA GLU A 21 1.51 -9.97 45.99
C GLU A 21 2.15 -8.81 46.77
N ARG A 22 2.32 -7.64 46.14
CA ARG A 22 2.86 -6.43 46.78
C ARG A 22 1.81 -5.58 47.49
N LEU A 23 0.54 -5.96 47.46
CA LEU A 23 -0.57 -5.16 47.98
C LEU A 23 -0.40 -4.76 49.44
N ARG A 24 0.03 -5.69 50.30
CA ARG A 24 0.31 -5.40 51.71
C ARG A 24 1.31 -4.25 51.88
N ALA A 25 2.40 -4.28 51.12
CA ALA A 25 3.41 -3.22 51.18
C ALA A 25 2.87 -1.87 50.69
N GLU A 26 1.96 -1.87 49.70
CA GLU A 26 1.33 -0.63 49.22
C GLU A 26 0.33 -0.05 50.23
N VAL A 27 -0.43 -0.89 50.95
CA VAL A 27 -1.30 -0.47 52.06
C VAL A 27 -0.46 0.15 53.19
N GLU A 28 0.59 -0.55 53.62
CA GLU A 28 1.48 -0.09 54.69
C GLU A 28 2.21 1.21 54.29
N ARG A 29 2.60 1.37 53.02
CA ARG A 29 3.22 2.60 52.48
C ARG A 29 2.29 3.82 52.58
N LEU A 30 0.97 3.62 52.45
CA LEU A 30 -0.02 4.68 52.62
C LEU A 30 -0.34 4.97 54.09
N GLY A 31 0.28 4.25 55.03
CA GLY A 31 0.04 4.41 56.46
C GLY A 31 -1.23 3.71 56.95
N CYS A 32 -1.85 2.89 56.11
CA CYS A 32 -3.07 2.15 56.42
C CYS A 32 -2.75 0.81 57.10
N SER A 33 -3.67 0.34 57.92
CA SER A 33 -3.56 -0.91 58.66
C SER A 33 -4.86 -1.72 58.67
N ARG A 34 -5.96 -1.12 58.22
CA ARG A 34 -7.33 -1.63 58.29
C ARG A 34 -8.07 -1.26 57.01
N VAL A 35 -8.06 -2.12 56.01
CA VAL A 35 -8.67 -1.80 54.71
C VAL A 35 -10.05 -2.44 54.55
N LEU A 36 -10.97 -1.68 53.96
CA LEU A 36 -12.18 -2.24 53.37
C LEU A 36 -11.84 -2.77 51.98
N LEU A 37 -12.14 -4.05 51.74
CA LEU A 37 -12.02 -4.65 50.41
C LEU A 37 -13.34 -4.46 49.64
N LEU A 38 -13.30 -3.72 48.52
CA LEU A 38 -14.38 -3.67 47.55
C LEU A 38 -14.12 -4.74 46.48
N SER A 39 -15.00 -5.73 46.40
CA SER A 39 -14.85 -6.87 45.50
C SER A 39 -16.11 -7.12 44.69
N SER A 40 -16.07 -8.09 43.79
CA SER A 40 -17.23 -8.54 43.01
C SER A 40 -17.33 -10.05 43.01
N GLN A 41 -18.54 -10.57 43.20
CA GLN A 41 -18.83 -12.01 43.08
C GLN A 41 -18.47 -12.55 41.70
N SER A 42 -18.61 -11.74 40.65
CA SER A 42 -18.23 -12.10 39.29
C SER A 42 -16.72 -12.32 39.09
N LEU A 43 -15.91 -11.93 40.08
CA LEU A 43 -14.44 -12.01 40.08
C LEU A 43 -13.90 -12.76 41.30
N ALA A 44 -14.63 -13.77 41.79
CA ALA A 44 -14.32 -14.48 43.04
C ALA A 44 -12.85 -14.94 43.17
N ALA A 45 -12.24 -15.43 42.09
CA ALA A 45 -10.83 -15.86 42.09
C ALA A 45 -9.85 -14.69 42.31
N ALA A 46 -10.07 -13.55 41.63
CA ALA A 46 -9.27 -12.36 41.83
C ALA A 46 -9.48 -11.79 43.24
N SER A 47 -10.73 -11.71 43.70
CA SER A 47 -11.10 -11.29 45.05
C SER A 47 -10.42 -12.14 46.13
N SER A 48 -10.39 -13.48 45.96
CA SER A 48 -9.69 -14.37 46.89
C SER A 48 -8.19 -14.10 46.93
N ARG A 49 -7.54 -13.96 45.77
CA ARG A 49 -6.11 -13.68 45.68
C ARG A 49 -5.74 -12.35 46.32
N VAL A 50 -6.56 -11.31 46.11
CA VAL A 50 -6.39 -9.99 46.76
C VAL A 50 -6.57 -10.10 48.28
N ARG A 51 -7.62 -10.79 48.74
CA ARG A 51 -7.87 -11.02 50.17
C ARG A 51 -6.71 -11.75 50.84
N GLU A 52 -6.18 -12.79 50.19
CA GLU A 52 -5.02 -13.56 50.68
C GLU A 52 -3.74 -12.69 50.73
N ALA A 53 -3.47 -11.90 49.70
CA ALA A 53 -2.31 -11.01 49.66
C ALA A 53 -2.33 -9.93 50.76
N LEU A 54 -3.51 -9.41 51.07
CA LEU A 54 -3.71 -8.45 52.16
C LEU A 54 -3.66 -9.14 53.54
N GLY A 55 -4.19 -10.35 53.65
CA GLY A 55 -4.25 -11.13 54.89
C GLY A 55 -5.01 -10.36 55.98
N GLY A 56 -4.43 -10.29 57.19
CA GLY A 56 -5.05 -9.63 58.34
C GLY A 56 -5.26 -8.12 58.26
N LEU A 57 -4.93 -7.47 57.13
CA LEU A 57 -5.25 -6.05 56.90
C LEU A 57 -6.70 -5.83 56.47
N VAL A 58 -7.37 -6.85 55.91
CA VAL A 58 -8.79 -6.76 55.53
C VAL A 58 -9.65 -6.82 56.79
N VAL A 59 -10.34 -5.73 57.11
CA VAL A 59 -11.21 -5.66 58.29
C VAL A 59 -12.67 -5.97 57.96
N ASP A 60 -13.08 -5.72 56.72
CA ASP A 60 -14.38 -6.10 56.19
C ASP A 60 -14.34 -6.11 54.65
N GLU A 61 -15.39 -6.61 54.02
CA GLU A 61 -15.53 -6.71 52.56
C GLU A 61 -16.93 -6.32 52.09
N PHE A 62 -17.01 -5.56 51.00
CA PHE A 62 -18.26 -5.16 50.37
C PHE A 62 -18.30 -5.62 48.91
N GLU A 63 -19.23 -6.53 48.60
CA GLU A 63 -19.38 -7.15 47.27
C GLU A 63 -20.45 -6.48 46.38
N GLY A 64 -21.03 -5.35 46.84
CA GLY A 64 -22.26 -4.78 46.31
C GLY A 64 -22.11 -3.67 45.26
N ALA A 65 -20.95 -3.53 44.61
CA ALA A 65 -20.74 -2.48 43.61
C ALA A 65 -21.73 -2.61 42.44
N ALA A 66 -22.36 -1.49 42.06
CA ALA A 66 -23.40 -1.45 41.02
C ALA A 66 -23.05 -0.48 39.89
N MET A 67 -23.63 -0.75 38.71
CA MET A 67 -23.45 0.11 37.54
C MET A 67 -23.93 1.53 37.83
N HIS A 68 -23.17 2.52 37.34
CA HIS A 68 -23.43 3.96 37.54
C HIS A 68 -23.40 4.47 38.97
N THR A 69 -22.84 3.69 39.91
CA THR A 69 -22.60 4.08 41.30
C THR A 69 -23.81 4.79 41.94
N PRO A 70 -24.93 4.08 42.18
CA PRO A 70 -26.08 4.66 42.85
C PRO A 70 -25.70 5.13 44.25
N VAL A 71 -26.22 6.29 44.67
CA VAL A 71 -25.89 6.88 45.98
C VAL A 71 -26.28 5.93 47.12
N GLU A 72 -27.37 5.19 46.98
CA GLU A 72 -27.86 4.23 47.99
C GLU A 72 -26.90 3.04 48.17
N VAL A 73 -26.18 2.65 47.11
CA VAL A 73 -25.12 1.63 47.19
C VAL A 73 -23.92 2.18 47.92
N THR A 74 -23.56 3.44 47.65
CA THR A 74 -22.46 4.13 48.30
C THR A 74 -22.70 4.30 49.80
N GLU A 75 -23.92 4.66 50.19
CA GLU A 75 -24.30 4.82 51.61
C GLU A 75 -24.17 3.50 52.39
N ARG A 76 -24.64 2.38 51.81
CA ARG A 76 -24.46 1.06 52.44
C ARG A 76 -22.98 0.66 52.57
N ALA A 77 -22.17 0.94 51.55
CA ALA A 77 -20.74 0.67 51.61
C ALA A 77 -20.03 1.56 52.65
N LEU A 78 -20.50 2.80 52.83
CA LEU A 78 -19.98 3.75 53.81
C LEU A 78 -20.32 3.31 55.25
N GLU A 79 -21.51 2.74 55.47
CA GLU A 79 -21.88 2.15 56.75
C GLU A 79 -20.90 1.02 57.13
N VAL A 80 -20.67 0.07 56.22
CA VAL A 80 -19.70 -1.03 56.42
C VAL A 80 -18.28 -0.49 56.68
N LEU A 81 -17.83 0.48 55.87
CA LEU A 81 -16.53 1.13 56.03
C LEU A 81 -16.35 1.74 57.43
N THR A 82 -17.40 2.43 57.91
CA THR A 82 -17.38 3.15 59.19
C THR A 82 -17.47 2.19 60.37
N GLU A 83 -18.35 1.19 60.33
CA GLU A 83 -18.49 0.15 61.37
C GLU A 83 -17.20 -0.65 61.52
N ALA A 84 -16.55 -0.98 60.40
CA ALA A 84 -15.27 -1.68 60.39
C ALA A 84 -14.08 -0.81 60.84
N ASN A 85 -14.26 0.51 61.03
CA ASN A 85 -13.19 1.46 61.30
C ASN A 85 -12.02 1.29 60.31
N ALA A 86 -12.33 1.26 59.01
CA ALA A 86 -11.32 1.17 57.98
C ALA A 86 -10.57 2.50 57.83
N ASP A 87 -9.25 2.42 57.58
CA ASP A 87 -8.34 3.54 57.35
C ASP A 87 -7.82 3.59 55.89
N GLY A 88 -8.33 2.72 55.02
CA GLY A 88 -8.03 2.69 53.59
C GLY A 88 -9.00 1.80 52.80
N ILE A 89 -8.99 1.95 51.48
CA ILE A 89 -9.89 1.23 50.56
C ILE A 89 -9.05 0.47 49.53
N VAL A 90 -9.29 -0.83 49.39
CA VAL A 90 -8.72 -1.62 48.29
C VAL A 90 -9.84 -2.10 47.40
N ALA A 91 -9.76 -1.83 46.10
CA ALA A 91 -10.84 -2.12 45.16
C ALA A 91 -10.34 -3.01 44.01
N VAL A 92 -10.94 -4.19 43.82
CA VAL A 92 -10.64 -5.09 42.71
C VAL A 92 -11.84 -5.25 41.78
N GLY A 93 -11.68 -4.81 40.54
CA GLY A 93 -12.75 -4.91 39.54
C GLY A 93 -12.68 -3.88 38.42
N GLY A 94 -13.80 -3.70 37.73
CA GLY A 94 -13.92 -2.73 36.63
C GLY A 94 -14.32 -1.32 37.08
N GLY A 95 -14.88 -0.56 36.15
CA GLY A 95 -15.28 0.83 36.35
C GLY A 95 -16.29 1.06 37.49
N SER A 96 -17.25 0.15 37.69
CA SER A 96 -18.24 0.26 38.78
C SER A 96 -17.61 0.13 40.17
N THR A 97 -16.68 -0.81 40.35
CA THR A 97 -15.96 -1.00 41.63
C THR A 97 -15.04 0.18 41.91
N THR A 98 -14.34 0.67 40.88
CA THR A 98 -13.53 1.90 40.97
C THR A 98 -14.39 3.11 41.31
N GLY A 99 -15.59 3.23 40.70
CA GLY A 99 -16.55 4.29 40.98
C GLY A 99 -17.04 4.29 42.42
N LEU A 100 -17.33 3.11 42.99
CA LEU A 100 -17.68 2.99 44.40
C LEU A 100 -16.53 3.41 45.34
N SER A 101 -15.30 2.96 45.04
CA SER A 101 -14.11 3.38 45.79
C SER A 101 -13.97 4.90 45.82
N LYS A 102 -14.09 5.53 44.65
CA LYS A 102 -14.04 6.98 44.48
C LYS A 102 -15.14 7.71 45.25
N ALA A 103 -16.35 7.15 45.26
CA ALA A 103 -17.48 7.73 45.97
C ALA A 103 -17.30 7.68 47.50
N LEU A 104 -16.67 6.62 48.02
CA LEU A 104 -16.29 6.50 49.42
C LEU A 104 -15.13 7.45 49.77
N ALA A 105 -14.09 7.50 48.94
CA ALA A 105 -12.94 8.39 49.15
C ALA A 105 -13.37 9.86 49.17
N LEU A 106 -14.23 10.28 48.24
CA LEU A 106 -14.77 11.64 48.24
C LEU A 106 -15.50 12.01 49.54
N ARG A 107 -16.11 11.04 50.22
CA ARG A 107 -16.87 11.25 51.46
C ARG A 107 -16.02 11.13 52.72
N THR A 108 -14.87 10.46 52.64
CA THR A 108 -14.09 10.04 53.81
C THR A 108 -12.64 10.53 53.80
N ASP A 109 -12.14 10.99 52.66
CA ASP A 109 -10.73 11.34 52.41
C ASP A 109 -9.76 10.16 52.65
N LEU A 110 -10.26 8.92 52.61
CA LEU A 110 -9.44 7.73 52.78
C LEU A 110 -8.69 7.36 51.50
N PRO A 111 -7.44 6.89 51.63
CA PRO A 111 -6.63 6.50 50.49
C PRO A 111 -7.13 5.23 49.82
N GLN A 112 -6.91 5.16 48.51
CA GLN A 112 -7.41 4.15 47.60
C GLN A 112 -6.27 3.39 46.92
N ILE A 113 -6.41 2.07 46.87
CA ILE A 113 -5.61 1.19 46.02
C ILE A 113 -6.54 0.45 45.06
N ILE A 114 -6.38 0.70 43.76
CA ILE A 114 -7.25 0.10 42.73
C ILE A 114 -6.51 -0.99 41.96
N LEU A 115 -7.17 -2.14 41.79
CA LEU A 115 -6.75 -3.27 40.95
C LEU A 115 -7.73 -3.41 39.79
N PRO A 116 -7.50 -2.68 38.68
CA PRO A 116 -8.41 -2.68 37.55
C PRO A 116 -8.38 -4.04 36.82
N THR A 117 -9.56 -4.56 36.48
CA THR A 117 -9.73 -5.81 35.73
C THR A 117 -10.34 -5.60 34.35
N THR A 118 -10.52 -4.33 33.95
CA THR A 118 -11.05 -3.90 32.65
C THR A 118 -10.21 -2.73 32.13
N TYR A 119 -10.50 -2.27 30.91
CA TYR A 119 -9.72 -1.21 30.23
C TYR A 119 -10.43 0.15 30.30
N ALA A 120 -11.13 0.45 31.40
CA ALA A 120 -11.96 1.65 31.50
C ALA A 120 -11.16 2.93 31.81
N GLY A 121 -9.96 2.80 32.40
CA GLY A 121 -9.08 3.92 32.71
C GLY A 121 -9.54 4.82 33.87
N SER A 122 -10.68 4.51 34.52
CA SER A 122 -11.22 5.30 35.63
C SER A 122 -10.24 5.42 36.80
N GLU A 123 -9.45 4.38 37.04
CA GLU A 123 -8.49 4.27 38.14
C GLU A 123 -7.39 5.35 38.15
N VAL A 124 -7.21 6.09 37.06
CA VAL A 124 -6.25 7.20 36.96
C VAL A 124 -6.91 8.55 36.67
N THR A 125 -8.23 8.66 36.83
CA THR A 125 -8.95 9.93 36.62
C THR A 125 -9.50 10.54 37.91
N PRO A 126 -9.53 11.87 38.04
CA PRO A 126 -10.16 12.57 39.16
C PRO A 126 -11.69 12.68 39.02
N VAL A 127 -12.30 11.90 38.12
CA VAL A 127 -13.72 12.02 37.75
C VAL A 127 -14.55 10.91 38.41
N LEU A 128 -15.70 11.29 38.97
CA LEU A 128 -16.70 10.39 39.53
C LEU A 128 -18.08 10.71 38.93
N GLY A 129 -18.78 9.67 38.48
CA GLY A 129 -20.18 9.74 38.12
C GLY A 129 -21.03 8.95 39.10
N GLU A 130 -22.05 9.57 39.68
CA GLU A 130 -22.99 8.97 40.63
C GLU A 130 -24.42 9.13 40.15
N THR A 131 -25.27 8.16 40.46
CA THR A 131 -26.70 8.23 40.13
C THR A 131 -27.50 8.57 41.37
N ARG A 132 -28.26 9.67 41.31
CA ARG A 132 -29.17 10.13 42.36
C ARG A 132 -30.54 10.37 41.75
N ASP A 133 -31.59 9.79 42.31
CA ASP A 133 -32.98 9.93 41.83
C ASP A 133 -33.13 9.61 40.32
N GLY A 134 -32.41 8.58 39.86
CA GLY A 134 -32.38 8.16 38.44
C GLY A 134 -31.62 9.11 37.50
N ARG A 135 -30.90 10.11 38.04
CA ARG A 135 -30.09 11.05 37.25
C ARG A 135 -28.60 10.89 37.57
N LYS A 136 -27.79 10.70 36.53
CA LYS A 136 -26.34 10.63 36.66
C LYS A 136 -25.74 12.03 36.74
N VAL A 137 -25.03 12.32 37.82
CA VAL A 137 -24.28 13.57 38.05
C VAL A 137 -22.79 13.22 38.00
N THR A 138 -22.00 14.05 37.32
CA THR A 138 -20.54 13.86 37.22
C THR A 138 -19.82 15.03 37.89
N GLN A 139 -18.78 14.72 38.66
CA GLN A 139 -17.93 15.70 39.33
C GLN A 139 -16.45 15.33 39.19
N SER A 140 -15.58 16.33 39.31
CA SER A 140 -14.13 16.16 39.24
C SER A 140 -13.48 16.84 40.44
N SER A 141 -12.58 16.13 41.13
CA SER A 141 -11.88 16.61 42.33
C SER A 141 -10.57 15.83 42.52
N PRO A 142 -9.48 16.48 42.96
CA PRO A 142 -8.25 15.76 43.34
C PRO A 142 -8.49 14.65 44.38
N ALA A 143 -9.45 14.83 45.30
CA ALA A 143 -9.80 13.83 46.32
C ALA A 143 -10.44 12.55 45.75
N ILE A 144 -10.82 12.54 44.48
CA ILE A 144 -11.37 11.36 43.79
C ILE A 144 -10.23 10.50 43.22
N LEU A 145 -9.09 11.10 42.89
CA LEU A 145 -8.01 10.40 42.19
C LEU A 145 -7.36 9.35 43.12
N PRO A 146 -7.30 8.07 42.70
CA PRO A 146 -6.65 7.05 43.53
C PRO A 146 -5.15 7.27 43.73
N GLU A 147 -4.67 7.01 44.94
CA GLU A 147 -3.26 7.17 45.31
C GLU A 147 -2.36 6.11 44.68
N THR A 148 -2.85 4.87 44.57
CA THR A 148 -2.10 3.75 43.98
C THR A 148 -2.98 2.92 43.05
N VAL A 149 -2.42 2.57 41.89
CA VAL A 149 -3.03 1.62 40.96
C VAL A 149 -2.10 0.42 40.79
N VAL A 150 -2.63 -0.79 40.97
CA VAL A 150 -1.91 -2.05 40.81
C VAL A 150 -2.48 -2.78 39.60
N TYR A 151 -1.84 -2.62 38.45
CA TYR A 151 -2.16 -3.33 37.22
C TYR A 151 -1.51 -4.72 37.25
N ASP A 152 -2.27 -5.73 37.69
CA ASP A 152 -1.88 -7.14 37.59
C ASP A 152 -2.51 -7.77 36.34
N VAL A 153 -1.66 -8.11 35.37
CA VAL A 153 -2.07 -8.69 34.07
C VAL A 153 -2.91 -9.97 34.28
N ASP A 154 -2.63 -10.75 35.32
CA ASP A 154 -3.33 -12.01 35.57
C ASP A 154 -4.84 -11.81 35.77
N PHE A 155 -5.28 -10.65 36.28
CA PHE A 155 -6.70 -10.36 36.49
C PHE A 155 -7.47 -10.04 35.22
N THR A 156 -6.78 -9.92 34.09
CA THR A 156 -7.41 -9.71 32.77
C THR A 156 -7.50 -10.98 31.93
N LEU A 157 -6.81 -12.05 32.30
CA LEU A 157 -6.72 -13.29 31.50
C LEU A 157 -8.08 -13.97 31.29
N THR A 158 -9.00 -13.83 32.25
CA THR A 158 -10.35 -14.42 32.18
C THR A 158 -11.40 -13.45 31.65
N LEU A 159 -11.03 -12.22 31.27
CA LEU A 159 -11.98 -11.23 30.78
C LEU A 159 -12.50 -11.68 29.40
N PRO A 160 -13.83 -11.82 29.20
CA PRO A 160 -14.40 -12.24 27.92
C PRO A 160 -13.94 -11.37 26.76
N LEU A 161 -13.79 -11.96 25.57
CA LEU A 161 -13.34 -11.23 24.38
C LEU A 161 -14.30 -10.08 24.03
N SER A 162 -15.62 -10.27 24.13
CA SER A 162 -16.61 -9.22 23.85
C SER A 162 -16.39 -7.97 24.70
N VAL A 163 -16.20 -8.15 26.02
CA VAL A 163 -15.89 -7.06 26.95
C VAL A 163 -14.49 -6.49 26.70
N THR A 164 -13.54 -7.33 26.30
CA THR A 164 -12.18 -6.93 25.95
C THR A 164 -12.17 -5.96 24.76
N VAL A 165 -12.95 -6.27 23.73
CA VAL A 165 -13.10 -5.42 22.54
C VAL A 165 -13.77 -4.10 22.92
N THR A 166 -14.96 -4.14 23.54
CA THR A 166 -15.71 -2.90 23.80
C THR A 166 -15.02 -2.00 24.81
N SER A 167 -14.42 -2.57 25.86
CA SER A 167 -13.64 -1.80 26.83
C SER A 167 -12.32 -1.31 26.24
N GLY A 168 -11.67 -2.07 25.36
CA GLY A 168 -10.44 -1.64 24.69
C GLY A 168 -10.68 -0.50 23.69
N VAL A 169 -11.81 -0.52 22.97
CA VAL A 169 -12.21 0.58 22.08
C VAL A 169 -12.64 1.81 22.87
N ASN A 170 -13.23 1.66 24.06
CA ASN A 170 -13.44 2.79 24.97
C ASN A 170 -12.11 3.44 25.39
N ALA A 171 -11.08 2.65 25.74
CA ALA A 171 -9.74 3.19 25.97
C ALA A 171 -9.18 3.90 24.72
N LEU A 172 -9.39 3.32 23.53
CA LEU A 172 -8.97 3.94 22.27
C LEU A 172 -9.62 5.31 22.08
N ALA A 173 -10.90 5.45 22.44
CA ALA A 173 -11.61 6.71 22.35
C ALA A 173 -11.01 7.80 23.23
N HIS A 174 -10.56 7.48 24.45
CA HIS A 174 -9.85 8.43 25.32
C HIS A 174 -8.57 8.96 24.64
N ALA A 175 -7.78 8.07 24.07
CA ALA A 175 -6.52 8.43 23.40
C ALA A 175 -6.78 9.23 22.11
N VAL A 176 -7.77 8.84 21.31
CA VAL A 176 -8.13 9.52 20.06
C VAL A 176 -8.62 10.94 20.32
N GLU A 177 -9.54 11.17 21.26
CA GLU A 177 -10.02 12.52 21.57
C GLU A 177 -8.93 13.42 22.15
N ALA A 178 -7.98 12.85 22.90
CA ALA A 178 -6.89 13.62 23.49
C ALA A 178 -6.02 14.31 22.43
N LEU A 179 -5.82 13.69 21.26
CA LEU A 179 -4.99 14.22 20.17
C LEU A 179 -5.59 15.44 19.45
N TYR A 180 -6.89 15.68 19.58
CA TYR A 180 -7.56 16.86 19.02
C TYR A 180 -8.31 17.68 20.07
N SER A 181 -8.01 17.45 21.35
CA SER A 181 -8.51 18.28 22.44
C SER A 181 -8.04 19.72 22.28
N ALA A 182 -8.84 20.68 22.75
CA ALA A 182 -8.41 22.08 22.83
C ALA A 182 -7.19 22.27 23.77
N GLU A 183 -6.94 21.30 24.66
CA GLU A 183 -5.82 21.24 25.60
C GLU A 183 -4.73 20.23 25.16
N ALA A 184 -4.77 19.77 23.91
CA ALA A 184 -3.79 18.86 23.35
C ALA A 184 -2.36 19.41 23.53
N ASN A 185 -1.45 18.54 23.92
CA ASN A 185 -0.08 18.91 24.26
C ASN A 185 0.89 17.76 23.93
N PRO A 186 2.18 18.05 23.68
CA PRO A 186 3.13 17.03 23.22
C PRO A 186 3.32 15.83 24.16
N VAL A 187 3.11 15.99 25.47
CA VAL A 187 3.26 14.90 26.45
C VAL A 187 2.08 13.94 26.35
N THR A 188 0.86 14.46 26.42
CA THR A 188 -0.36 13.66 26.27
C THR A 188 -0.48 13.05 24.87
N ASP A 189 -0.05 13.76 23.83
CA ASP A 189 -0.01 13.27 22.46
C ASP A 189 0.84 12.00 22.31
N GLN A 190 2.01 11.96 22.94
CA GLN A 190 2.88 10.78 22.90
C GLN A 190 2.24 9.59 23.62
N GLN A 191 1.62 9.83 24.77
CA GLN A 191 0.90 8.81 25.53
C GLN A 191 -0.30 8.26 24.73
N ALA A 192 -1.05 9.14 24.08
CA ALA A 192 -2.20 8.78 23.26
C ALA A 192 -1.78 7.93 22.05
N LEU A 193 -0.72 8.32 21.32
CA LEU A 193 -0.24 7.55 20.18
C LEU A 193 0.31 6.17 20.59
N ASP A 194 1.04 6.06 21.72
CA ASP A 194 1.47 4.75 22.23
C ASP A 194 0.28 3.88 22.64
N ALA A 195 -0.74 4.47 23.29
CA ALA A 195 -1.98 3.76 23.62
C ALA A 195 -2.69 3.24 22.35
N ILE A 196 -2.85 4.08 21.33
CA ILE A 196 -3.48 3.72 20.05
C ILE A 196 -2.73 2.55 19.39
N ALA A 197 -1.40 2.63 19.29
CA ALA A 197 -0.59 1.58 18.68
C ALA A 197 -0.65 0.26 19.45
N ARG A 198 -0.66 0.32 20.79
CA ARG A 198 -0.84 -0.85 21.66
C ARG A 198 -2.21 -1.50 21.47
N ILE A 199 -3.28 -0.72 21.44
CA ILE A 199 -4.64 -1.24 21.24
C ILE A 199 -4.77 -1.89 19.87
N GLY A 200 -4.28 -1.21 18.82
CA GLY A 200 -4.31 -1.70 17.44
C GLY A 200 -3.62 -3.05 17.26
N ARG A 201 -2.49 -3.30 17.94
CA ARG A 201 -1.82 -4.62 17.90
C ARG A 201 -2.41 -5.66 18.85
N ALA A 202 -2.87 -5.25 20.04
CA ALA A 202 -3.23 -6.18 21.10
C ALA A 202 -4.60 -6.82 20.86
N LEU A 203 -5.57 -6.04 20.36
CA LEU A 203 -6.92 -6.57 20.15
C LEU A 203 -6.97 -7.73 19.12
N PRO A 204 -6.33 -7.64 17.94
CA PRO A 204 -6.27 -8.77 17.00
C PRO A 204 -5.58 -10.00 17.59
N ARG A 205 -4.49 -9.82 18.37
CA ARG A 205 -3.81 -10.92 19.08
C ARG A 205 -4.75 -11.61 20.07
N LEU A 206 -5.50 -10.83 20.85
CA LEU A 206 -6.45 -11.36 21.84
C LEU A 206 -7.68 -12.01 21.23
N ALA A 207 -8.07 -11.64 20.01
CA ALA A 207 -9.09 -12.37 19.26
C ALA A 207 -8.60 -13.74 18.81
N ALA A 208 -7.32 -13.88 18.47
CA ALA A 208 -6.71 -15.16 18.12
C ALA A 208 -6.41 -16.03 19.35
N ASP A 209 -5.89 -15.43 20.42
CA ASP A 209 -5.62 -16.08 21.71
C ASP A 209 -6.00 -15.15 22.87
N PRO A 210 -7.20 -15.31 23.47
CA PRO A 210 -7.65 -14.51 24.60
C PRO A 210 -6.79 -14.62 25.86
N ALA A 211 -5.93 -15.65 25.94
CA ALA A 211 -5.01 -15.90 27.06
C ALA A 211 -3.58 -15.39 26.78
N ASP A 212 -3.32 -14.74 25.63
CA ASP A 212 -2.03 -14.12 25.31
C ASP A 212 -1.68 -13.05 26.36
N ARG A 213 -0.80 -13.42 27.29
CA ARG A 213 -0.42 -12.59 28.43
C ARG A 213 0.30 -11.31 28.00
N GLU A 214 1.08 -11.35 26.92
CA GLU A 214 1.75 -10.15 26.41
C GLU A 214 0.74 -9.20 25.80
N ALA A 215 -0.22 -9.69 25.02
CA ALA A 215 -1.27 -8.85 24.47
C ALA A 215 -2.19 -8.28 25.56
N ARG A 216 -2.47 -9.05 26.62
CA ARG A 216 -3.17 -8.53 27.82
C ARG A 216 -2.37 -7.43 28.51
N ALA A 217 -1.06 -7.63 28.70
CA ALA A 217 -0.19 -6.61 29.29
C ALA A 217 -0.16 -5.34 28.44
N ASP A 218 -0.04 -5.49 27.12
CA ASP A 218 -0.04 -4.37 26.17
C ASP A 218 -1.34 -3.58 26.22
N LEU A 219 -2.49 -4.27 26.21
CA LEU A 219 -3.79 -3.63 26.27
C LEU A 219 -4.06 -2.96 27.63
N LEU A 220 -3.61 -3.57 28.73
CA LEU A 220 -3.74 -2.99 30.06
C LEU A 220 -2.85 -1.75 30.23
N GLN A 221 -1.63 -1.78 29.70
CA GLN A 221 -0.76 -0.60 29.64
C GLN A 221 -1.37 0.49 28.76
N ALA A 222 -1.98 0.13 27.63
CA ALA A 222 -2.67 1.09 26.78
C ALA A 222 -3.86 1.74 27.49
N ALA A 223 -4.64 0.96 28.24
CA ALA A 223 -5.75 1.46 29.04
C ALA A 223 -5.30 2.47 30.11
N TRP A 224 -4.17 2.20 30.75
CA TRP A 224 -3.55 3.14 31.68
C TRP A 224 -3.16 4.47 31.01
N LEU A 225 -2.46 4.40 29.87
CA LEU A 225 -2.05 5.58 29.11
C LEU A 225 -3.27 6.38 28.61
N ALA A 226 -4.27 5.69 28.07
CA ALA A 226 -5.54 6.26 27.65
C ALA A 226 -6.31 6.93 28.80
N GLY A 227 -6.39 6.28 29.96
CA GLY A 227 -6.99 6.87 31.17
C GLY A 227 -6.22 8.10 31.67
N THR A 228 -4.89 8.10 31.55
CA THR A 228 -4.05 9.26 31.86
C THR A 228 -4.33 10.43 30.90
N CYS A 229 -4.55 10.14 29.62
CA CYS A 229 -5.01 11.14 28.65
C CYS A 229 -6.36 11.72 29.06
N LEU A 230 -7.34 10.86 29.40
CA LEU A 230 -8.65 11.26 29.90
C LEU A 230 -8.58 12.16 31.15
N ALA A 231 -7.61 11.93 32.02
CA ALA A 231 -7.41 12.73 33.24
C ALA A 231 -6.77 14.10 32.99
N THR A 232 -6.05 14.27 31.87
CA THR A 232 -5.19 15.43 31.64
C THR A 232 -5.83 16.47 30.73
N VAL A 233 -6.63 16.05 29.76
CA VAL A 233 -7.24 16.95 28.76
C VAL A 233 -8.75 16.80 28.70
N GLY A 234 -9.46 17.87 28.33
CA GLY A 234 -10.90 17.82 28.09
C GLY A 234 -11.28 16.92 26.91
N MET A 235 -12.35 16.14 27.07
CA MET A 235 -12.96 15.33 26.01
C MET A 235 -13.95 16.14 25.17
N GLY A 236 -14.14 15.75 23.91
CA GLY A 236 -14.94 16.46 22.91
C GLY A 236 -16.24 15.74 22.55
N LEU A 237 -16.56 15.75 21.24
CA LEU A 237 -17.79 15.21 20.67
C LEU A 237 -18.07 13.77 21.09
N HIS A 238 -17.07 12.89 21.03
CA HIS A 238 -17.32 11.47 21.20
C HIS A 238 -17.84 11.14 22.61
N HIS A 239 -17.14 11.59 23.67
CA HIS A 239 -17.58 11.32 25.05
C HIS A 239 -18.89 12.02 25.40
N LYS A 240 -19.07 13.28 24.96
CA LYS A 240 -20.31 14.01 25.21
C LYS A 240 -21.51 13.30 24.58
N LEU A 241 -21.35 12.82 23.35
CA LEU A 241 -22.40 12.08 22.67
C LEU A 241 -22.68 10.74 23.34
N CYS A 242 -21.64 9.97 23.70
CA CYS A 242 -21.83 8.69 24.41
C CYS A 242 -22.54 8.88 25.76
N HIS A 243 -22.26 9.96 26.50
CA HIS A 243 -22.97 10.29 27.73
C HIS A 243 -24.44 10.67 27.48
N THR A 244 -24.72 11.48 26.45
CA THR A 244 -26.10 11.82 26.06
C THR A 244 -26.89 10.57 25.68
N LEU A 245 -26.28 9.70 24.88
CA LEU A 245 -26.86 8.46 24.40
C LEU A 245 -27.13 7.47 25.55
N GLY A 246 -26.13 7.18 26.39
CA GLY A 246 -26.31 6.31 27.55
C GLY A 246 -27.32 6.86 28.57
N GLY A 247 -27.27 8.16 28.87
CA GLY A 247 -28.15 8.77 29.87
C GLY A 247 -29.60 8.97 29.42
N SER A 248 -29.83 9.25 28.12
CA SER A 248 -31.18 9.56 27.61
C SER A 248 -31.90 8.37 26.99
N PHE A 249 -31.15 7.33 26.59
CA PHE A 249 -31.68 6.18 25.87
C PHE A 249 -31.28 4.83 26.49
N ASP A 250 -30.65 4.84 27.67
CA ASP A 250 -30.27 3.64 28.44
C ASP A 250 -29.39 2.66 27.65
N LEU A 251 -28.52 3.19 26.78
CA LEU A 251 -27.65 2.39 25.94
C LEU A 251 -26.44 1.86 26.73
N PRO A 252 -25.99 0.62 26.45
CA PRO A 252 -24.85 0.01 27.12
C PRO A 252 -23.57 0.81 26.86
N HIS A 253 -22.82 1.11 27.93
CA HIS A 253 -21.77 2.14 27.93
C HIS A 253 -20.62 1.83 26.96
N ALA A 254 -19.91 0.72 27.14
CA ALA A 254 -18.70 0.40 26.36
C ALA A 254 -19.03 0.13 24.88
N GLU A 255 -20.17 -0.50 24.63
CA GLU A 255 -20.73 -0.78 23.32
C GLU A 255 -21.08 0.53 22.59
N THR A 256 -21.67 1.51 23.28
CA THR A 256 -21.96 2.83 22.70
C THR A 256 -20.68 3.54 22.29
N HIS A 257 -19.65 3.53 23.13
CA HIS A 257 -18.32 4.06 22.77
C HIS A 257 -17.76 3.34 21.54
N THR A 258 -17.91 2.01 21.48
CA THR A 258 -17.43 1.21 20.35
C THR A 258 -18.09 1.62 19.03
N VAL A 259 -19.43 1.73 19.01
CA VAL A 259 -20.18 2.12 17.82
C VAL A 259 -19.89 3.56 17.41
N VAL A 260 -19.84 4.50 18.36
CA VAL A 260 -19.78 5.94 18.04
C VAL A 260 -18.40 6.40 17.59
N LEU A 261 -17.32 5.76 18.08
CA LEU A 261 -15.94 6.24 17.87
C LEU A 261 -15.59 6.45 16.38
N PRO A 262 -15.75 5.47 15.47
CA PRO A 262 -15.44 5.66 14.05
C PRO A 262 -16.17 6.86 13.42
N HIS A 263 -17.43 7.08 13.80
CA HIS A 263 -18.25 8.15 13.25
C HIS A 263 -17.85 9.53 13.78
N ALA A 264 -17.51 9.63 15.06
CA ALA A 264 -16.99 10.86 15.65
C ALA A 264 -15.62 11.23 15.06
N MET A 265 -14.76 10.24 14.80
CA MET A 265 -13.50 10.44 14.08
C MET A 265 -13.74 10.98 12.66
N ALA A 266 -14.65 10.36 11.90
CA ALA A 266 -15.00 10.81 10.56
C ALA A 266 -15.62 12.21 10.55
N TYR A 267 -16.41 12.57 11.55
CA TYR A 267 -16.95 13.92 11.71
C TYR A 267 -15.84 14.95 11.85
N ASN A 268 -14.85 14.70 12.72
CA ASN A 268 -13.77 15.65 12.97
C ASN A 268 -12.67 15.64 11.89
N ALA A 269 -12.51 14.55 11.13
CA ALA A 269 -11.43 14.35 10.16
C ALA A 269 -11.17 15.52 9.18
N PRO A 270 -12.20 16.18 8.60
CA PRO A 270 -11.97 17.33 7.70
C PRO A 270 -11.26 18.52 8.35
N THR A 271 -11.33 18.67 9.67
CA THR A 271 -10.74 19.79 10.42
C THR A 271 -9.40 19.46 11.07
N VAL A 272 -9.09 18.16 11.23
CA VAL A 272 -7.86 17.68 11.87
C VAL A 272 -7.18 16.56 11.05
N PRO A 273 -6.90 16.77 9.75
CA PRO A 273 -6.37 15.72 8.87
C PRO A 273 -5.00 15.19 9.35
N ASP A 274 -4.13 16.05 9.88
CA ASP A 274 -2.82 15.63 10.41
C ASP A 274 -2.93 14.73 11.64
N VAL A 275 -3.92 14.98 12.51
CA VAL A 275 -4.20 14.12 13.66
C VAL A 275 -4.69 12.76 13.18
N MET A 276 -5.62 12.72 12.22
CA MET A 276 -6.12 11.46 11.67
C MET A 276 -5.02 10.66 11.00
N ARG A 277 -4.08 11.30 10.28
CA ARG A 277 -2.92 10.62 9.72
C ARG A 277 -2.04 10.00 10.82
N ARG A 278 -1.73 10.74 11.89
CA ARG A 278 -0.94 10.21 13.02
C ARG A 278 -1.63 9.02 13.70
N ILE A 279 -2.96 9.05 13.82
CA ILE A 279 -3.75 7.92 14.34
C ILE A 279 -3.69 6.73 13.39
N ALA A 280 -3.84 6.96 12.08
CA ALA A 280 -3.77 5.93 11.05
C ALA A 280 -2.39 5.24 11.03
N ASP A 281 -1.32 6.03 11.10
CA ASP A 281 0.08 5.57 11.22
C ASP A 281 0.26 4.71 12.48
N ALA A 282 -0.26 5.16 13.63
CA ALA A 282 -0.17 4.42 14.90
C ALA A 282 -0.95 3.10 14.87
N LEU A 283 -2.09 3.06 14.18
CA LEU A 283 -2.91 1.85 14.00
C LEU A 283 -2.35 0.92 12.92
N GLY A 284 -1.48 1.39 12.03
CA GLY A 284 -0.99 0.63 10.87
C GLY A 284 -2.05 0.45 9.77
N VAL A 285 -2.91 1.45 9.57
CA VAL A 285 -4.04 1.43 8.62
C VAL A 285 -3.99 2.66 7.69
N PRO A 286 -4.58 2.60 6.48
CA PRO A 286 -4.54 3.73 5.54
C PRO A 286 -5.43 4.92 5.93
N ASP A 287 -6.49 4.67 6.71
CA ASP A 287 -7.45 5.70 7.14
C ASP A 287 -7.93 5.39 8.56
N ALA A 288 -7.85 6.37 9.45
CA ALA A 288 -8.11 6.16 10.88
C ALA A 288 -9.59 5.84 11.19
N PRO A 289 -10.60 6.63 10.79
CA PRO A 289 -12.00 6.32 11.08
C PRO A 289 -12.41 4.94 10.55
N SER A 290 -12.07 4.65 9.31
CA SER A 290 -12.49 3.42 8.66
C SER A 290 -11.66 2.21 9.11
N GLY A 291 -10.39 2.40 9.45
CA GLY A 291 -9.54 1.37 10.06
C GLY A 291 -10.00 0.98 11.47
N VAL A 292 -10.46 1.92 12.29
CA VAL A 292 -11.09 1.59 13.59
C VAL A 292 -12.40 0.84 13.39
N TYR A 293 -13.22 1.25 12.43
CA TYR A 293 -14.44 0.51 12.09
C TYR A 293 -14.14 -0.94 11.65
N ASP A 294 -13.17 -1.13 10.76
CA ASP A 294 -12.80 -2.45 10.25
C ASP A 294 -12.19 -3.33 11.36
N LEU A 295 -11.41 -2.73 12.27
CA LEU A 295 -10.91 -3.41 13.46
C LEU A 295 -12.08 -3.93 14.30
N ILE A 296 -13.07 -3.08 14.62
CA ILE A 296 -14.27 -3.48 15.39
C ILE A 296 -15.00 -4.64 14.70
N VAL A 297 -15.23 -4.55 13.38
CA VAL A 297 -15.88 -5.60 12.59
C VAL A 297 -15.10 -6.92 12.67
N SER A 298 -13.77 -6.86 12.48
CA SER A 298 -12.91 -8.06 12.50
C SER A 298 -12.91 -8.80 13.84
N LEU A 299 -13.20 -8.08 14.92
CA LEU A 299 -13.24 -8.59 16.30
C LEU A 299 -14.65 -8.99 16.76
N GLY A 300 -15.66 -8.86 15.88
CA GLY A 300 -17.07 -9.13 16.22
C GLY A 300 -17.67 -8.12 17.21
N GLY A 301 -17.14 -6.90 17.27
CA GLY A 301 -17.70 -5.82 18.09
C GLY A 301 -18.96 -5.19 17.46
N PRO A 302 -19.76 -4.46 18.26
CA PRO A 302 -20.96 -3.80 17.75
C PRO A 302 -20.59 -2.61 16.84
N THR A 303 -21.30 -2.48 15.72
CA THR A 303 -21.12 -1.36 14.77
C THR A 303 -22.37 -0.49 14.58
N SER A 304 -23.49 -0.84 15.22
CA SER A 304 -24.80 -0.25 14.95
C SER A 304 -25.51 0.13 16.25
N LEU A 305 -25.93 1.40 16.38
CA LEU A 305 -26.72 1.84 17.55
C LEU A 305 -28.10 1.17 17.58
N ARG A 306 -28.66 0.83 16.40
CA ARG A 306 -29.92 0.09 16.31
C ARG A 306 -29.84 -1.24 17.05
N ASP A 307 -28.72 -1.93 16.90
CA ASP A 307 -28.52 -3.27 17.47
C ASP A 307 -28.28 -3.18 18.99
N LEU A 308 -27.94 -1.99 19.50
CA LEU A 308 -27.89 -1.67 20.93
C LEU A 308 -29.24 -1.20 21.51
N GLY A 309 -30.30 -1.13 20.69
CA GLY A 309 -31.64 -0.73 21.12
C GLY A 309 -31.99 0.75 20.92
N MET A 310 -31.15 1.53 20.23
CA MET A 310 -31.44 2.94 19.95
C MET A 310 -32.65 3.09 19.01
N PRO A 311 -33.72 3.81 19.40
CA PRO A 311 -34.84 4.07 18.50
C PRO A 311 -34.45 5.08 17.42
N GLU A 312 -34.84 4.81 16.17
CA GLU A 312 -34.60 5.72 15.02
C GLU A 312 -35.24 7.10 15.26
N THR A 313 -36.42 7.14 15.87
CA THR A 313 -37.12 8.38 16.25
C THR A 313 -36.39 9.20 17.32
N GLY A 314 -35.41 8.59 18.01
CA GLY A 314 -34.58 9.25 19.02
C GLY A 314 -33.40 10.04 18.45
N LEU A 315 -33.02 9.85 17.18
CA LEU A 315 -31.81 10.43 16.59
C LEU A 315 -31.85 11.97 16.56
N ALA A 316 -32.98 12.56 16.18
CA ALA A 316 -33.15 14.02 16.16
C ALA A 316 -33.01 14.61 17.58
N ARG A 317 -33.67 14.00 18.57
CA ARG A 317 -33.56 14.41 19.97
C ARG A 317 -32.13 14.25 20.50
N ALA A 318 -31.42 13.19 20.15
CA ALA A 318 -30.03 12.98 20.54
C ALA A 318 -29.11 14.07 19.96
N ALA A 319 -29.32 14.46 18.69
CA ALA A 319 -28.58 15.53 18.05
C ALA A 319 -28.84 16.89 18.73
N GLU A 320 -30.11 17.22 19.02
CA GLU A 320 -30.49 18.44 19.75
C GLU A 320 -29.88 18.48 21.15
N LEU A 321 -29.93 17.37 21.91
CA LEU A 321 -29.31 17.29 23.23
C LEU A 321 -27.80 17.47 23.16
N ALA A 322 -27.15 16.85 22.17
CA ALA A 322 -25.70 16.93 21.97
C ALA A 322 -25.21 18.33 21.57
N THR A 323 -26.07 19.18 20.99
CA THR A 323 -25.73 20.57 20.61
C THR A 323 -26.33 21.63 21.53
N SER A 324 -27.15 21.24 22.50
CA SER A 324 -27.86 22.15 23.42
C SER A 324 -26.94 23.05 24.27
N THR A 325 -25.74 22.56 24.60
CA THR A 325 -24.72 23.30 25.35
C THR A 325 -23.42 23.29 24.56
N PRO A 326 -22.87 24.45 24.17
CA PRO A 326 -21.60 24.50 23.47
C PRO A 326 -20.45 23.93 24.30
N TYR A 327 -19.58 23.16 23.66
CA TYR A 327 -18.31 22.70 24.22
C TYR A 327 -17.21 22.69 23.14
N PRO A 328 -15.93 22.74 23.53
CA PRO A 328 -14.83 22.73 22.57
C PRO A 328 -14.81 21.44 21.73
N ASN A 329 -14.73 21.59 20.42
CA ASN A 329 -14.50 20.52 19.45
C ASN A 329 -13.84 21.12 18.19
N PRO A 330 -12.90 20.43 17.51
CA PRO A 330 -12.18 21.00 16.37
C PRO A 330 -13.09 21.36 15.18
N ARG A 331 -14.16 20.60 14.98
CA ARG A 331 -15.22 20.92 14.01
C ARG A 331 -16.41 21.53 14.74
N GLU A 332 -17.00 22.57 14.16
CA GLU A 332 -18.26 23.15 14.64
C GLU A 332 -19.35 22.07 14.74
N LEU A 333 -20.07 22.05 15.86
CA LEU A 333 -21.12 21.07 16.15
C LEU A 333 -22.48 21.59 15.72
N THR A 334 -22.95 21.14 14.56
CA THR A 334 -24.29 21.47 14.04
C THR A 334 -25.27 20.33 14.29
N THR A 335 -26.52 20.65 14.63
CA THR A 335 -27.57 19.63 14.86
C THR A 335 -27.75 18.72 13.64
N GLU A 336 -27.72 19.30 12.44
CA GLU A 336 -27.80 18.57 11.16
C GLU A 336 -26.62 17.62 10.98
N GLY A 337 -25.39 18.08 11.23
CA GLY A 337 -24.19 17.26 11.07
C GLY A 337 -24.13 16.12 12.10
N ILE A 338 -24.56 16.37 13.34
CA ILE A 338 -24.64 15.33 14.37
C ILE A 338 -25.75 14.33 14.04
N ALA A 339 -26.90 14.77 13.51
CA ALA A 339 -27.97 13.88 13.08
C ALA A 339 -27.54 12.98 11.92
N GLU A 340 -26.80 13.51 10.94
CA GLU A 340 -26.24 12.72 9.83
C GLU A 340 -25.24 11.67 10.34
N MET A 341 -24.31 12.09 11.21
CA MET A 341 -23.34 11.19 11.85
C MET A 341 -24.04 10.07 12.63
N LEU A 342 -25.04 10.41 13.45
CA LEU A 342 -25.85 9.47 14.22
C LEU A 342 -26.64 8.51 13.32
N THR A 343 -27.12 8.97 12.17
CA THR A 343 -27.78 8.11 11.18
C THR A 343 -26.80 7.07 10.63
N GLY A 344 -25.56 7.47 10.33
CA GLY A 344 -24.48 6.55 9.96
C GLY A 344 -24.21 5.50 11.04
N ALA A 345 -24.07 5.94 12.30
CA ALA A 345 -23.83 5.07 13.46
C ALA A 345 -25.02 4.15 13.77
N TRP A 346 -26.25 4.62 13.57
CA TRP A 346 -27.46 3.82 13.76
C TRP A 346 -27.59 2.70 12.74
N GLN A 347 -27.18 2.94 11.49
CA GLN A 347 -27.21 1.95 10.42
C GLN A 347 -26.03 0.99 10.44
N GLY A 348 -24.95 1.31 11.17
CA GLY A 348 -23.67 0.64 11.06
C GLY A 348 -23.04 0.80 9.68
N ARG A 349 -23.09 2.01 9.12
CA ARG A 349 -22.38 2.32 7.87
C ARG A 349 -20.91 2.54 8.18
N ARG A 350 -20.01 1.78 7.54
CA ARG A 350 -18.56 2.04 7.56
C ARG A 350 -18.30 3.51 7.22
N PRO A 351 -17.70 4.32 8.12
CA PRO A 351 -17.36 5.71 7.81
C PRO A 351 -16.30 5.75 6.72
N GLU A 352 -16.45 6.66 5.76
CA GLU A 352 -15.40 6.98 4.79
C GLU A 352 -14.70 8.26 5.28
N GLY A 353 -13.40 8.19 5.54
CA GLY A 353 -12.59 9.42 5.72
C GLY A 353 -12.55 10.25 4.43
N PRO A 354 -12.11 11.52 4.48
CA PRO A 354 -11.82 12.26 3.25
C PRO A 354 -10.78 11.47 2.45
N PRO A 355 -11.03 11.13 1.17
CA PRO A 355 -10.16 10.22 0.45
C PRO A 355 -8.76 10.82 0.32
N THR A 356 -7.74 10.06 0.74
CA THR A 356 -6.33 10.40 0.52
C THR A 356 -6.07 10.59 -0.97
N THR A 357 -5.02 11.33 -1.33
CA THR A 357 -4.63 11.47 -2.74
C THR A 357 -4.43 10.10 -3.39
N GLU A 358 -3.85 9.13 -2.68
CA GLU A 358 -3.71 7.74 -3.12
C GLU A 358 -5.07 7.06 -3.38
N ALA A 359 -6.04 7.21 -2.47
CA ALA A 359 -7.39 6.66 -2.67
C ALA A 359 -8.11 7.32 -3.87
N LYS A 360 -7.92 8.63 -4.06
CA LYS A 360 -8.45 9.36 -5.23
C LYS A 360 -7.82 8.86 -6.54
N LEU A 361 -6.50 8.64 -6.55
CA LEU A 361 -5.75 8.11 -7.70
C LEU A 361 -6.15 6.68 -8.04
N ALA A 362 -6.30 5.82 -7.03
CA ALA A 362 -6.78 4.44 -7.21
C ALA A 362 -8.18 4.43 -7.85
N ARG A 363 -9.10 5.25 -7.32
CA ARG A 363 -10.45 5.38 -7.86
C ARG A 363 -10.46 5.90 -9.31
N LEU A 364 -9.64 6.91 -9.61
CA LEU A 364 -9.52 7.44 -10.98
C LEU A 364 -9.04 6.35 -11.94
N THR A 365 -8.05 5.56 -11.53
CA THR A 365 -7.50 4.45 -12.32
C THR A 365 -8.59 3.41 -12.62
N GLU A 366 -9.34 2.97 -11.61
CA GLU A 366 -10.44 2.02 -11.81
C GLU A 366 -11.55 2.59 -12.69
N GLN A 367 -11.86 3.88 -12.56
CA GLN A 367 -12.88 4.54 -13.38
C GLN A 367 -12.48 4.53 -14.87
N VAL A 368 -11.21 4.79 -15.20
CA VAL A 368 -10.72 4.73 -16.58
C VAL A 368 -10.72 3.29 -17.10
N VAL A 369 -10.23 2.33 -16.32
CA VAL A 369 -10.23 0.91 -16.69
C VAL A 369 -11.66 0.40 -16.96
N ALA A 370 -12.62 0.76 -16.11
CA ALA A 370 -14.02 0.40 -16.29
C ALA A 370 -14.62 0.96 -17.59
N SER A 371 -14.11 2.09 -18.10
CA SER A 371 -14.59 2.67 -19.36
C SER A 371 -14.33 1.78 -20.59
N PHE A 372 -13.39 0.83 -20.50
CA PHE A 372 -13.09 -0.13 -21.58
C PHE A 372 -13.93 -1.41 -21.52
N ALA A 373 -14.82 -1.57 -20.53
CA ALA A 373 -15.54 -2.83 -20.29
C ALA A 373 -16.36 -3.30 -21.51
N GLN A 374 -16.85 -2.38 -22.34
CA GLN A 374 -17.68 -2.64 -23.52
C GLN A 374 -16.88 -2.86 -24.83
N ALA A 375 -15.54 -2.90 -24.77
CA ALA A 375 -14.73 -3.17 -25.96
C ALA A 375 -15.10 -4.54 -26.58
N PRO A 376 -15.46 -4.60 -27.88
CA PRO A 376 -15.90 -5.84 -28.54
C PRO A 376 -14.81 -6.93 -28.58
N ASP A 377 -13.55 -6.53 -28.70
CA ASP A 377 -12.40 -7.43 -28.71
C ASP A 377 -11.86 -7.61 -27.26
N PRO A 378 -11.92 -8.82 -26.69
CA PRO A 378 -11.39 -9.11 -25.35
C PRO A 378 -9.90 -8.82 -25.20
N ARG A 379 -9.10 -8.98 -26.27
CA ARG A 379 -7.67 -8.71 -26.25
C ARG A 379 -7.40 -7.22 -26.17
N VAL A 380 -8.12 -6.42 -26.95
CA VAL A 380 -8.03 -4.94 -26.88
C VAL A 380 -8.40 -4.45 -25.49
N ARG A 381 -9.50 -4.97 -24.91
CA ARG A 381 -9.90 -4.65 -23.53
C ARG A 381 -8.78 -4.88 -22.52
N THR A 382 -8.16 -6.06 -22.61
CA THR A 382 -7.07 -6.46 -21.70
C THR A 382 -5.87 -5.52 -21.86
N LEU A 383 -5.40 -5.33 -23.09
CA LEU A 383 -4.24 -4.48 -23.38
C LEU A 383 -4.42 -3.03 -22.92
N LEU A 384 -5.58 -2.42 -23.18
CA LEU A 384 -5.85 -1.05 -22.76
C LEU A 384 -5.99 -0.92 -21.23
N SER A 385 -6.65 -1.89 -20.58
CA SER A 385 -6.79 -1.90 -19.12
C SER A 385 -5.44 -1.99 -18.44
N ASP A 386 -4.57 -2.90 -18.89
CA ASP A 386 -3.25 -3.09 -18.33
C ASP A 386 -2.34 -1.88 -18.61
N LEU A 387 -2.38 -1.33 -19.83
CA LEU A 387 -1.61 -0.14 -20.19
C LEU A 387 -1.96 1.05 -19.29
N VAL A 388 -3.25 1.35 -19.10
CA VAL A 388 -3.68 2.46 -18.22
C VAL A 388 -3.17 2.27 -16.80
N ARG A 389 -3.24 1.05 -16.26
CA ARG A 389 -2.74 0.76 -14.91
C ARG A 389 -1.24 1.04 -14.79
N HIS A 390 -0.44 0.61 -15.77
CA HIS A 390 1.00 0.87 -15.76
C HIS A 390 1.32 2.37 -15.91
N LEU A 391 0.63 3.08 -16.80
CA LEU A 391 0.82 4.52 -16.99
C LEU A 391 0.47 5.32 -15.73
N HIS A 392 -0.70 5.06 -15.13
CA HIS A 392 -1.11 5.73 -13.90
C HIS A 392 -0.16 5.42 -12.73
N THR A 393 0.31 4.18 -12.63
CA THR A 393 1.29 3.78 -11.61
C THR A 393 2.61 4.51 -11.80
N PHE A 394 3.11 4.62 -13.03
CA PHE A 394 4.34 5.35 -13.34
C PHE A 394 4.23 6.83 -12.95
N VAL A 395 3.13 7.49 -13.35
CA VAL A 395 2.86 8.90 -13.02
C VAL A 395 2.79 9.11 -11.52
N ALA A 396 2.04 8.28 -10.80
CA ALA A 396 1.86 8.41 -9.35
C ALA A 396 3.14 8.11 -8.56
N THR A 397 3.89 7.07 -8.95
CA THR A 397 5.11 6.65 -8.23
C THR A 397 6.23 7.69 -8.34
N ASN A 398 6.30 8.41 -9.46
CA ASN A 398 7.33 9.41 -9.72
C ASN A 398 6.88 10.85 -9.42
N ASP A 399 5.65 11.04 -8.91
CA ASP A 399 5.05 12.36 -8.67
C ASP A 399 5.22 13.32 -9.85
N VAL A 400 4.94 12.82 -11.07
CA VAL A 400 5.20 13.55 -12.32
C VAL A 400 4.49 14.88 -12.31
N THR A 401 5.25 15.95 -12.50
CA THR A 401 4.74 17.32 -12.48
C THR A 401 4.07 17.71 -13.81
N ASP A 402 3.24 18.74 -13.78
CA ASP A 402 2.62 19.30 -14.99
C ASP A 402 3.66 19.72 -16.04
N ALA A 403 4.82 20.24 -15.62
CA ALA A 403 5.89 20.66 -16.52
C ALA A 403 6.55 19.47 -17.22
N GLU A 404 6.84 18.39 -16.48
CA GLU A 404 7.39 17.15 -17.05
C GLU A 404 6.38 16.46 -17.96
N TRP A 405 5.10 16.44 -17.58
CA TRP A 405 4.04 15.92 -18.43
C TRP A 405 3.92 16.70 -19.74
N GLN A 406 3.94 18.03 -19.67
CA GLN A 406 3.88 18.87 -20.86
C GLN A 406 5.09 18.67 -21.78
N TYR A 407 6.28 18.46 -21.22
CA TYR A 407 7.48 18.11 -21.97
C TYR A 407 7.34 16.75 -22.68
N ALA A 408 6.83 15.73 -21.98
CA ALA A 408 6.60 14.41 -22.56
C ALA A 408 5.59 14.46 -23.73
N ILE A 409 4.51 15.23 -23.57
CA ILE A 409 3.53 15.45 -24.65
C ILE A 409 4.16 16.16 -25.85
N ASP A 410 4.98 17.19 -25.64
CA ASP A 410 5.71 17.85 -26.72
C ASP A 410 6.66 16.89 -27.45
N PHE A 411 7.41 16.07 -26.71
CA PHE A 411 8.30 15.05 -27.26
C PHE A 411 7.55 14.07 -28.19
N LEU A 412 6.44 13.50 -27.71
CA LEU A 412 5.59 12.60 -28.50
C LEU A 412 4.98 13.31 -29.72
N THR A 413 4.59 14.57 -29.57
CA THR A 413 4.05 15.38 -30.66
C THR A 413 5.09 15.58 -31.76
N ARG A 414 6.32 16.00 -31.42
CA ARG A 414 7.42 16.17 -32.39
C ARG A 414 7.82 14.85 -33.05
N THR A 415 7.77 13.74 -32.30
CA THR A 415 8.02 12.39 -32.83
C THR A 415 7.03 12.05 -33.93
N GLY A 416 5.74 12.36 -33.73
CA GLY A 416 4.73 12.18 -34.77
C GLY A 416 4.91 13.12 -35.98
N GLN A 417 5.26 14.38 -35.75
CA GLN A 417 5.39 15.40 -36.81
C GLN A 417 6.54 15.14 -37.79
N ILE A 418 7.62 14.49 -37.36
CA ILE A 418 8.77 14.17 -38.22
C ILE A 418 8.57 12.86 -39.00
N CYS A 419 7.52 12.08 -38.69
CA CYS A 419 7.19 10.89 -39.47
C CYS A 419 6.74 11.28 -40.91
N SER A 420 7.14 10.48 -41.88
CA SER A 420 6.80 10.62 -43.30
C SER A 420 6.59 9.23 -43.94
N LEU A 421 6.34 9.18 -45.26
CA LEU A 421 6.27 7.90 -45.98
C LEU A 421 7.58 7.11 -45.94
N THR A 422 8.71 7.80 -45.74
CA THR A 422 10.06 7.21 -45.72
C THR A 422 10.75 7.28 -44.36
N ARG A 423 10.09 7.86 -43.34
CA ARG A 423 10.61 7.98 -41.96
C ARG A 423 9.54 7.64 -40.94
N GLN A 424 9.80 6.66 -40.08
CA GLN A 424 8.88 6.26 -39.00
C GLN A 424 9.55 6.45 -37.64
N GLU A 425 9.55 7.68 -37.13
CA GLU A 425 10.19 8.04 -35.86
C GLU A 425 9.56 7.32 -34.65
N PHE A 426 8.26 6.99 -34.70
CA PHE A 426 7.63 6.16 -33.66
C PHE A 426 8.17 4.73 -33.61
N VAL A 427 8.51 4.15 -34.76
CA VAL A 427 9.19 2.84 -34.80
C VAL A 427 10.59 2.99 -34.22
N LEU A 428 11.31 4.07 -34.56
CA LEU A 428 12.62 4.36 -33.99
C LEU A 428 12.57 4.55 -32.47
N LEU A 429 11.52 5.20 -31.95
CA LEU A 429 11.28 5.34 -30.51
C LEU A 429 11.03 3.97 -29.86
N SER A 430 10.21 3.12 -30.48
CA SER A 430 9.97 1.75 -30.02
C SER A 430 11.25 0.91 -29.98
N ASP A 431 12.06 1.01 -31.03
CA ASP A 431 13.33 0.31 -31.20
C ASP A 431 14.35 0.74 -30.13
N THR A 432 14.50 2.05 -29.91
CA THR A 432 15.48 2.60 -28.94
C THR A 432 15.04 2.46 -27.49
N LEU A 433 13.75 2.29 -27.21
CA LEU A 433 13.21 1.88 -25.89
C LEU A 433 13.20 0.35 -25.70
N GLY A 434 13.54 -0.43 -26.74
CA GLY A 434 13.62 -1.89 -26.70
C GLY A 434 12.27 -2.61 -26.80
N VAL A 435 11.16 -1.90 -27.02
CA VAL A 435 9.82 -2.50 -27.13
C VAL A 435 9.75 -3.43 -28.34
N SER A 436 10.31 -3.02 -29.48
CA SER A 436 10.36 -3.86 -30.68
C SER A 436 11.14 -5.16 -30.44
N SER A 437 12.27 -5.09 -29.73
CA SER A 437 13.05 -6.28 -29.35
C SER A 437 12.28 -7.20 -28.41
N VAL A 438 11.50 -6.67 -27.46
CA VAL A 438 10.63 -7.50 -26.60
C VAL A 438 9.55 -8.21 -27.43
N VAL A 439 8.91 -7.51 -28.37
CA VAL A 439 7.91 -8.11 -29.28
C VAL A 439 8.54 -9.20 -30.15
N ASP A 440 9.74 -8.96 -30.63
CA ASP A 440 10.49 -9.89 -31.45
C ASP A 440 10.96 -11.12 -30.65
N LEU A 441 11.46 -10.96 -29.43
CA LEU A 441 11.80 -12.07 -28.52
C LEU A 441 10.57 -12.94 -28.22
N LEU A 442 9.41 -12.33 -27.91
CA LEU A 442 8.16 -13.06 -27.72
C LEU A 442 7.73 -13.79 -28.99
N THR A 443 7.97 -13.19 -30.16
CA THR A 443 7.69 -13.84 -31.44
C THR A 443 8.57 -15.07 -31.65
N ASN A 444 9.86 -14.96 -31.37
CA ASN A 444 10.82 -16.06 -31.48
C ASN A 444 10.58 -17.18 -30.48
N SER A 445 10.14 -16.86 -29.25
CA SER A 445 9.81 -17.87 -28.24
C SER A 445 8.72 -18.86 -28.69
N ARG A 446 7.91 -18.48 -29.68
CA ARG A 446 6.85 -19.32 -30.25
C ARG A 446 7.36 -20.27 -31.34
N THR A 447 8.57 -20.07 -31.84
CA THR A 447 9.21 -20.87 -32.90
C THR A 447 10.70 -21.12 -32.57
N PRO A 448 11.00 -21.83 -31.45
CA PRO A 448 12.36 -21.94 -30.93
C PRO A 448 13.32 -22.70 -31.86
N ASP A 449 12.82 -23.57 -32.73
CA ASP A 449 13.63 -24.39 -33.65
C ASP A 449 13.93 -23.71 -35.00
N THR A 450 13.68 -22.40 -35.10
CA THR A 450 13.80 -21.61 -36.34
C THR A 450 14.84 -20.51 -36.20
N THR A 451 15.32 -19.96 -37.32
CA THR A 451 16.25 -18.83 -37.24
C THR A 451 15.56 -17.64 -36.58
N PRO A 452 16.18 -16.98 -35.58
CA PRO A 452 15.57 -15.84 -34.92
C PRO A 452 15.22 -14.72 -35.91
N SER A 453 14.02 -14.17 -35.79
CA SER A 453 13.62 -12.96 -36.51
C SER A 453 14.38 -11.73 -36.01
N ALA A 454 14.32 -10.64 -36.76
CA ALA A 454 14.82 -9.35 -36.35
C ALA A 454 13.86 -8.24 -36.81
N VAL A 455 14.05 -7.04 -36.29
CA VAL A 455 13.35 -5.84 -36.77
C VAL A 455 13.68 -5.58 -38.24
N LEU A 456 12.68 -5.18 -39.04
CA LEU A 456 12.84 -4.90 -40.47
C LEU A 456 13.82 -3.75 -40.76
N GLY A 457 13.99 -2.84 -39.80
CA GLY A 457 14.80 -1.65 -39.98
C GLY A 457 14.14 -0.61 -40.89
N PRO A 458 14.55 0.66 -40.80
CA PRO A 458 13.90 1.77 -41.49
C PRO A 458 14.26 1.89 -42.98
N PHE A 459 15.24 1.12 -43.48
CA PHE A 459 15.84 1.31 -44.82
C PHE A 459 15.47 0.23 -45.84
N TYR A 460 14.58 -0.70 -45.48
CA TYR A 460 14.00 -1.64 -46.43
C TYR A 460 13.10 -0.91 -47.45
N VAL A 461 13.23 -1.25 -48.74
CA VAL A 461 12.33 -0.77 -49.80
C VAL A 461 11.71 -1.97 -50.51
N GLU A 462 10.40 -1.92 -50.70
CA GLU A 462 9.66 -2.99 -51.35
C GLU A 462 10.05 -3.17 -52.83
N GLY A 463 10.25 -4.43 -53.23
CA GLY A 463 10.55 -4.79 -54.61
C GLY A 463 11.98 -4.46 -55.06
N PRO A 464 13.03 -4.93 -54.35
CA PRO A 464 14.40 -4.78 -54.83
C PRO A 464 14.61 -5.50 -56.17
N PRO A 465 15.63 -5.11 -56.96
CA PRO A 465 15.88 -5.68 -58.29
C PRO A 465 16.12 -7.18 -58.22
N GLU A 466 15.55 -7.96 -59.16
CA GLU A 466 15.85 -9.39 -59.25
C GLU A 466 17.31 -9.63 -59.66
N ALA A 467 17.97 -10.55 -58.97
CA ALA A 467 19.35 -10.96 -59.27
C ALA A 467 19.44 -12.48 -59.43
N ALA A 468 20.26 -12.91 -60.39
CA ALA A 468 20.61 -14.31 -60.55
C ALA A 468 21.64 -14.74 -59.49
N HIS A 469 21.84 -16.05 -59.35
CA HIS A 469 22.93 -16.56 -58.52
C HIS A 469 24.28 -16.10 -59.07
N SER A 470 25.23 -15.88 -58.17
CA SER A 470 26.57 -15.34 -58.46
C SER A 470 26.58 -13.91 -59.03
N SER A 471 25.44 -13.21 -59.06
CA SER A 471 25.39 -11.77 -59.36
C SER A 471 26.11 -10.95 -58.31
N ASP A 472 26.60 -9.77 -58.72
CA ASP A 472 27.21 -8.79 -57.83
C ASP A 472 26.22 -7.66 -57.54
N ILE A 473 25.77 -7.60 -56.28
CA ILE A 473 24.77 -6.62 -55.84
C ILE A 473 25.41 -5.31 -55.38
N SER A 474 26.75 -5.24 -55.28
CA SER A 474 27.45 -4.04 -54.79
C SER A 474 27.36 -2.85 -55.75
N GLY A 475 27.05 -3.10 -57.04
CA GLY A 475 27.05 -2.07 -58.07
C GLY A 475 28.43 -1.45 -58.32
N GLY A 476 29.52 -2.09 -57.86
CA GLY A 476 30.89 -1.57 -57.98
C GLY A 476 31.28 -0.56 -56.89
N LEU A 477 30.50 -0.44 -55.81
CA LEU A 477 30.88 0.35 -54.65
C LEU A 477 32.19 -0.16 -54.01
N PRO A 478 33.03 0.74 -53.45
CA PRO A 478 34.21 0.34 -52.69
C PRO A 478 33.81 -0.44 -51.44
N GLY A 479 34.65 -1.41 -51.08
CA GLY A 479 34.48 -2.25 -49.90
C GLY A 479 35.25 -3.55 -50.02
N THR A 480 35.40 -4.27 -48.89
CA THR A 480 35.96 -5.62 -48.90
C THR A 480 34.97 -6.56 -49.58
N PRO A 481 35.32 -7.25 -50.69
CA PRO A 481 34.38 -8.12 -51.39
C PRO A 481 33.86 -9.24 -50.48
N LEU A 482 32.57 -9.53 -50.56
CA LEU A 482 31.89 -10.54 -49.75
C LEU A 482 31.16 -11.53 -50.65
N TRP A 483 31.53 -12.80 -50.57
CA TRP A 483 30.77 -13.90 -51.15
C TRP A 483 29.78 -14.45 -50.12
N VAL A 484 28.50 -14.40 -50.44
CA VAL A 484 27.41 -14.93 -49.62
C VAL A 484 26.95 -16.25 -50.23
N ASP A 485 26.98 -17.34 -49.45
CA ASP A 485 26.44 -18.66 -49.81
C ASP A 485 25.57 -19.15 -48.65
N VAL A 486 24.25 -18.98 -48.79
CA VAL A 486 23.31 -19.32 -47.73
C VAL A 486 22.32 -20.36 -48.19
N ARG A 487 21.89 -21.21 -47.26
CA ARG A 487 20.90 -22.26 -47.48
C ARG A 487 19.66 -22.00 -46.64
N VAL A 488 18.49 -22.31 -47.18
CA VAL A 488 17.19 -22.18 -46.52
C VAL A 488 16.57 -23.56 -46.39
N THR A 489 16.23 -23.93 -45.16
CA THR A 489 15.54 -25.19 -44.85
C THR A 489 14.28 -24.96 -44.04
N ASP A 490 13.40 -25.95 -44.00
CA ASP A 490 12.34 -26.02 -42.99
C ASP A 490 12.90 -26.50 -41.64
N THR A 491 12.02 -26.71 -40.66
CA THR A 491 12.36 -27.22 -39.32
C THR A 491 12.80 -28.69 -39.31
N ASP A 492 12.48 -29.46 -40.36
CA ASP A 492 12.88 -30.87 -40.53
C ASP A 492 14.23 -30.99 -41.27
N GLY A 493 14.79 -29.87 -41.72
CA GLY A 493 16.05 -29.79 -42.46
C GLY A 493 15.91 -30.00 -43.97
N SER A 494 14.68 -30.05 -44.50
CA SER A 494 14.42 -30.16 -45.94
C SER A 494 14.68 -28.82 -46.63
N PRO A 495 15.29 -28.80 -47.83
CA PRO A 495 15.45 -27.59 -48.63
C PRO A 495 14.13 -26.87 -48.93
N VAL A 496 14.09 -25.55 -48.74
CA VAL A 496 12.96 -24.73 -49.19
C VAL A 496 13.29 -24.16 -50.57
N LYS A 497 12.74 -24.78 -51.61
CA LYS A 497 12.90 -24.36 -53.01
C LYS A 497 12.00 -23.16 -53.34
N ASP A 498 12.44 -22.32 -54.29
CA ASP A 498 11.68 -21.21 -54.87
C ASP A 498 11.25 -20.13 -53.85
N ALA A 499 11.87 -20.10 -52.66
CA ALA A 499 11.70 -19.05 -51.67
C ALA A 499 12.24 -17.72 -52.22
N VAL A 500 11.46 -16.66 -52.08
CA VAL A 500 11.89 -15.30 -52.42
C VAL A 500 12.74 -14.77 -51.26
N VAL A 501 13.94 -14.31 -51.57
CA VAL A 501 14.88 -13.77 -50.58
C VAL A 501 15.27 -12.35 -50.97
N ASP A 502 14.81 -11.39 -50.20
CA ASP A 502 15.27 -10.00 -50.31
C ASP A 502 16.46 -9.80 -49.38
N VAL A 503 17.53 -9.20 -49.90
CA VAL A 503 18.74 -8.86 -49.15
C VAL A 503 18.99 -7.35 -49.24
N TRP A 504 19.48 -6.75 -48.16
CA TRP A 504 19.90 -5.34 -48.14
C TRP A 504 20.93 -5.07 -47.03
N GLN A 505 21.81 -4.10 -47.22
CA GLN A 505 22.84 -3.71 -46.24
C GLN A 505 23.34 -2.27 -46.46
N SER A 506 24.10 -1.76 -45.49
CA SER A 506 24.92 -0.55 -45.62
C SER A 506 26.17 -0.78 -46.49
N ASN A 507 26.71 0.30 -47.04
CA ASN A 507 28.03 0.34 -47.67
C ASN A 507 29.16 0.43 -46.63
N GLU A 508 30.42 0.51 -47.08
CA GLU A 508 31.61 0.63 -46.23
C GLU A 508 31.59 1.88 -45.32
N ASP A 509 30.95 2.96 -45.79
CA ASP A 509 30.81 4.23 -45.05
C ASP A 509 29.58 4.25 -44.11
N GLY A 510 28.82 3.16 -44.01
CA GLY A 510 27.64 3.08 -43.13
C GLY A 510 26.37 3.73 -43.71
N PHE A 511 26.25 3.86 -45.03
CA PHE A 511 25.06 4.39 -45.69
C PHE A 511 24.32 3.32 -46.50
N TYR A 512 22.98 3.32 -46.42
CA TYR A 512 22.15 2.60 -47.38
C TYR A 512 22.01 3.43 -48.66
N ASP A 513 21.85 2.77 -49.80
CA ASP A 513 21.66 3.42 -51.11
C ASP A 513 20.52 4.46 -51.13
N VAL A 514 19.42 4.25 -50.38
CA VAL A 514 18.32 5.23 -50.23
C VAL A 514 18.73 6.54 -49.56
N GLN A 515 19.88 6.56 -48.88
CA GLN A 515 20.46 7.74 -48.25
C GLN A 515 21.46 8.46 -49.18
N LEU A 516 21.74 7.90 -50.37
CA LEU A 516 22.72 8.40 -51.34
C LEU A 516 21.99 8.89 -52.60
N PRO A 517 21.49 10.15 -52.64
CA PRO A 517 20.64 10.64 -53.71
C PRO A 517 21.34 10.74 -55.09
N ASP A 518 22.67 10.79 -55.11
CA ASP A 518 23.48 10.90 -56.31
C ASP A 518 23.93 9.54 -56.88
N LEU A 519 23.47 8.43 -56.29
CA LEU A 519 23.85 7.07 -56.69
C LEU A 519 22.93 6.54 -57.80
N ASP A 520 23.53 6.03 -58.87
CA ASP A 520 22.79 5.45 -60.00
C ASP A 520 22.25 4.05 -59.66
N GLY A 521 20.95 3.99 -59.36
CA GLY A 521 20.19 2.75 -59.22
C GLY A 521 20.31 2.08 -57.85
N PRO A 522 19.47 1.06 -57.59
CA PRO A 522 19.52 0.31 -56.35
C PRO A 522 20.82 -0.51 -56.28
N VAL A 523 21.59 -0.34 -55.20
CA VAL A 523 22.79 -1.14 -54.93
C VAL A 523 22.74 -1.71 -53.51
N LEU A 524 23.53 -2.74 -53.27
CA LEU A 524 23.58 -3.47 -52.00
C LEU A 524 22.22 -4.02 -51.56
N ARG A 525 21.30 -4.16 -52.52
CA ARG A 525 19.99 -4.77 -52.34
C ARG A 525 19.61 -5.59 -53.56
N ALA A 526 18.98 -6.73 -53.33
CA ALA A 526 18.53 -7.61 -54.41
C ALA A 526 17.41 -8.54 -53.95
N ARG A 527 16.67 -9.07 -54.92
CA ARG A 527 15.73 -10.19 -54.77
C ARG A 527 16.29 -11.42 -55.47
N LEU A 528 16.53 -12.49 -54.71
CA LEU A 528 16.98 -13.78 -55.22
C LEU A 528 15.91 -14.86 -54.98
N ARG A 529 16.10 -16.01 -55.63
CA ARG A 529 15.27 -17.20 -55.43
C ARG A 529 16.12 -18.41 -55.08
N THR A 530 15.68 -19.17 -54.09
CA THR A 530 16.39 -20.40 -53.69
C THR A 530 16.30 -21.47 -54.78
N ASP A 531 17.40 -22.17 -55.02
CA ASP A 531 17.46 -23.30 -55.95
C ASP A 531 16.82 -24.58 -55.37
N ALA A 532 16.97 -25.72 -56.05
CA ALA A 532 16.42 -27.01 -55.63
C ALA A 532 17.00 -27.51 -54.29
N GLU A 533 18.21 -27.08 -53.95
CA GLU A 533 18.93 -27.40 -52.72
C GLU A 533 18.67 -26.35 -51.62
N GLY A 534 17.82 -25.36 -51.91
CA GLY A 534 17.43 -24.28 -51.01
C GLY A 534 18.47 -23.17 -50.91
N ARG A 535 19.41 -23.06 -51.86
CA ARG A 535 20.54 -22.13 -51.78
C ARG A 535 20.31 -20.85 -52.55
N ILE A 536 20.96 -19.79 -52.09
CA ILE A 536 21.25 -18.59 -52.89
C ILE A 536 22.73 -18.25 -52.75
N SER A 537 23.33 -17.74 -53.81
CA SER A 537 24.70 -17.24 -53.79
C SER A 537 24.82 -15.92 -54.53
N PHE A 538 25.60 -14.97 -54.00
CA PHE A 538 25.84 -13.66 -54.63
C PHE A 538 27.07 -12.96 -54.06
N TRP A 539 27.57 -11.97 -54.79
CA TRP A 539 28.61 -11.04 -54.35
C TRP A 539 28.00 -9.76 -53.77
N SER A 540 28.60 -9.28 -52.69
CA SER A 540 28.37 -7.98 -52.07
C SER A 540 29.71 -7.42 -51.57
N ILE A 541 29.67 -6.48 -50.64
CA ILE A 541 30.80 -6.04 -49.82
C ILE A 541 30.52 -6.30 -48.35
N LEU A 542 31.55 -6.35 -47.51
CA LEU A 542 31.39 -6.49 -46.07
C LEU A 542 30.61 -5.28 -45.52
N PRO A 543 29.49 -5.48 -44.79
CA PRO A 543 28.72 -4.37 -44.25
C PRO A 543 29.51 -3.59 -43.18
N SER A 544 29.18 -2.32 -43.01
CA SER A 544 29.75 -1.46 -41.97
C SER A 544 28.71 -1.14 -40.91
N ASP A 545 29.16 -0.77 -39.71
CA ASP A 545 28.29 -0.16 -38.71
C ASP A 545 27.72 1.16 -39.24
N TYR A 546 26.53 1.52 -38.77
CA TYR A 546 25.86 2.73 -39.24
C TYR A 546 25.03 3.39 -38.15
N PRO A 547 24.90 4.73 -38.15
CA PRO A 547 24.03 5.43 -37.22
C PRO A 547 22.56 5.36 -37.69
N ILE A 548 21.64 5.21 -36.73
CA ILE A 548 20.24 5.58 -36.96
C ILE A 548 20.10 7.10 -37.08
N PRO A 549 19.01 7.63 -37.68
CA PRO A 549 18.76 9.08 -37.71
C PRO A 549 18.74 9.68 -36.29
N GLU A 550 19.56 10.70 -36.06
CA GLU A 550 19.70 11.37 -34.75
C GLU A 550 19.23 12.85 -34.76
N ASP A 551 18.78 13.35 -35.90
CA ASP A 551 18.28 14.72 -36.11
C ASP A 551 16.87 14.97 -35.52
N GLY A 552 16.22 13.90 -35.03
CA GLY A 552 14.87 13.92 -34.47
C GLY A 552 14.81 13.86 -32.93
N PRO A 553 13.59 13.85 -32.36
CA PRO A 553 13.40 13.70 -30.92
C PRO A 553 14.06 12.46 -30.34
N VAL A 554 14.08 11.33 -31.05
CA VAL A 554 14.70 10.09 -30.55
C VAL A 554 16.22 10.24 -30.42
N GLY A 555 16.88 10.91 -31.37
CA GLY A 555 18.29 11.24 -31.25
C GLY A 555 18.60 12.14 -30.05
N GLN A 556 17.75 13.15 -29.80
CA GLN A 556 17.84 14.01 -28.62
C GLN A 556 17.69 13.21 -27.32
N MET A 557 16.76 12.23 -27.28
CA MET A 557 16.57 11.34 -26.15
C MET A 557 17.83 10.50 -25.89
N LEU A 558 18.43 9.90 -26.93
CA LEU A 558 19.66 9.12 -26.79
C LEU A 558 20.81 9.97 -26.27
N ALA A 559 21.00 11.16 -26.83
CA ALA A 559 22.02 12.11 -26.37
C ALA A 559 21.82 12.51 -24.91
N ALA A 560 20.57 12.75 -24.47
CA ALA A 560 20.25 13.12 -23.09
C ALA A 560 20.61 12.04 -22.06
N VAL A 561 20.68 10.77 -22.47
CA VAL A 561 21.09 9.65 -21.62
C VAL A 561 22.49 9.11 -21.95
N GLY A 562 23.25 9.80 -22.79
CA GLY A 562 24.63 9.43 -23.16
C GLY A 562 24.75 8.17 -24.02
N ARG A 563 23.72 7.82 -24.81
CA ARG A 563 23.74 6.68 -25.73
C ARG A 563 24.13 7.10 -27.16
N HIS A 564 24.88 6.25 -27.86
CA HIS A 564 25.25 6.45 -29.26
C HIS A 564 24.17 5.96 -30.23
N PRO A 565 24.09 6.47 -31.47
CA PRO A 565 23.10 6.05 -32.48
C PRO A 565 23.53 4.82 -33.31
N TYR A 566 24.71 4.24 -33.07
CA TYR A 566 25.25 3.19 -33.94
C TYR A 566 24.54 1.83 -33.79
N ARG A 567 24.37 1.19 -34.94
CA ARG A 567 23.95 -0.20 -35.13
C ARG A 567 25.17 -1.04 -35.46
N ALA A 568 25.24 -2.26 -34.91
CA ALA A 568 26.30 -3.20 -35.25
C ALA A 568 26.28 -3.52 -36.75
N SER A 569 27.43 -3.83 -37.36
CA SER A 569 27.49 -4.23 -38.77
C SER A 569 26.70 -5.53 -39.03
N HIS A 570 25.80 -5.51 -40.03
CA HIS A 570 24.99 -6.67 -40.40
C HIS A 570 24.52 -6.65 -41.86
N LEU A 571 24.14 -7.84 -42.35
CA LEU A 571 23.45 -8.07 -43.61
C LEU A 571 22.01 -8.53 -43.33
N HIS A 572 21.02 -7.86 -43.92
CA HIS A 572 19.62 -8.22 -43.75
C HIS A 572 19.14 -9.28 -44.75
N PHE A 573 18.16 -10.05 -44.31
CA PHE A 573 17.44 -11.02 -45.12
C PHE A 573 15.95 -10.98 -44.83
N MET A 574 15.13 -11.04 -45.86
CA MET A 574 13.69 -11.30 -45.75
C MET A 574 13.31 -12.47 -46.66
N PHE A 575 12.75 -13.51 -46.05
CA PHE A 575 12.32 -14.74 -46.70
C PHE A 575 10.80 -14.77 -46.83
N ASP A 576 10.32 -15.02 -48.04
CA ASP A 576 8.91 -15.27 -48.34
C ASP A 576 8.79 -16.58 -49.15
N ALA A 577 8.18 -17.59 -48.54
CA ALA A 577 8.05 -18.92 -49.12
C ALA A 577 6.64 -19.46 -48.87
N PRO A 578 5.95 -20.01 -49.90
CA PRO A 578 4.65 -20.63 -49.71
C PRO A 578 4.66 -21.71 -48.61
N GLY A 579 3.64 -21.71 -47.76
CA GLY A 579 3.51 -22.67 -46.65
C GLY A 579 4.43 -22.39 -45.45
N HIS A 580 5.21 -21.32 -45.48
CA HIS A 580 6.11 -20.92 -44.41
C HIS A 580 5.76 -19.53 -43.91
N ARG A 581 6.10 -19.25 -42.65
CA ARG A 581 5.99 -17.92 -42.08
C ARG A 581 7.08 -17.03 -42.68
N LYS A 582 6.70 -15.84 -43.14
CA LYS A 582 7.64 -14.79 -43.54
C LYS A 582 8.65 -14.53 -42.41
N LEU A 583 9.94 -14.61 -42.73
CA LEU A 583 11.03 -14.37 -41.79
C LEU A 583 11.78 -13.12 -42.23
N VAL A 584 11.87 -12.14 -41.34
CA VAL A 584 12.80 -11.01 -41.44
C VAL A 584 13.89 -11.25 -40.43
N THR A 585 15.16 -11.22 -40.83
CA THR A 585 16.31 -11.46 -39.95
C THR A 585 17.54 -10.71 -40.46
N GLN A 586 18.63 -10.79 -39.71
CA GLN A 586 19.90 -10.16 -40.05
C GLN A 586 21.05 -10.99 -39.50
N LEU A 587 22.21 -10.96 -40.16
CA LEU A 587 23.43 -11.64 -39.74
C LEU A 587 24.49 -10.60 -39.39
N PHE A 588 24.95 -10.61 -38.15
CA PHE A 588 25.91 -9.65 -37.61
C PHE A 588 27.34 -10.13 -37.79
N VAL A 589 28.24 -9.21 -38.13
CA VAL A 589 29.67 -9.51 -38.30
C VAL A 589 30.31 -9.71 -36.92
N SER A 590 30.86 -10.90 -36.67
CA SER A 590 31.57 -11.20 -35.43
C SER A 590 32.77 -10.28 -35.21
N GLY A 591 32.96 -9.78 -33.99
CA GLY A 591 34.05 -8.85 -33.65
C GLY A 591 33.78 -7.38 -33.98
N GLY A 592 32.58 -7.04 -34.46
CA GLY A 592 32.18 -5.65 -34.71
C GLY A 592 32.11 -4.80 -33.43
N ALA A 593 32.37 -3.49 -33.57
CA ALA A 593 32.55 -2.57 -32.43
C ALA A 593 31.28 -2.35 -31.57
N TYR A 594 30.09 -2.55 -32.13
CA TYR A 594 28.81 -2.21 -31.48
C TYR A 594 27.92 -3.43 -31.17
N LEU A 595 28.47 -4.65 -31.18
CA LEU A 595 27.70 -5.87 -30.88
C LEU A 595 27.07 -5.81 -29.47
N ASP A 596 27.82 -5.34 -28.47
CA ASP A 596 27.38 -5.28 -27.07
C ASP A 596 26.58 -4.02 -26.73
N SER A 597 26.48 -3.05 -27.64
CA SER A 597 25.93 -1.72 -27.38
C SER A 597 24.97 -1.21 -28.46
N ASP A 598 24.51 -2.09 -29.33
CA ASP A 598 23.60 -1.80 -30.44
C ASP A 598 22.40 -0.92 -30.01
N THR A 599 22.21 0.23 -30.67
CA THR A 599 21.28 1.25 -30.18
C THR A 599 19.80 0.84 -30.17
N VAL A 600 19.43 -0.20 -30.90
CA VAL A 600 18.04 -0.71 -30.95
C VAL A 600 17.90 -2.08 -30.30
N PHE A 601 18.94 -2.55 -29.61
CA PHE A 601 18.95 -3.87 -28.96
C PHE A 601 18.58 -5.00 -29.94
N GLY A 602 19.08 -4.92 -31.18
CA GLY A 602 18.74 -5.86 -32.24
C GLY A 602 19.71 -7.05 -32.36
N VAL A 603 20.85 -7.01 -31.65
CA VAL A 603 21.87 -8.07 -31.68
C VAL A 603 21.39 -9.29 -30.89
N LYS A 604 21.66 -10.46 -31.46
CA LYS A 604 21.38 -11.77 -30.86
C LYS A 604 22.55 -12.69 -31.08
N ASP A 605 22.95 -13.42 -30.06
CA ASP A 605 24.12 -14.29 -30.09
C ASP A 605 24.04 -15.32 -31.22
N GLU A 606 22.85 -15.86 -31.51
CA GLU A 606 22.63 -16.85 -32.57
C GLU A 606 22.78 -16.27 -33.99
N LEU A 607 22.74 -14.94 -34.13
CA LEU A 607 22.85 -14.23 -35.39
C LEU A 607 24.22 -13.56 -35.57
N ILE A 608 25.14 -13.72 -34.61
CA ILE A 608 26.53 -13.28 -34.76
C ILE A 608 27.29 -14.38 -35.51
N VAL A 609 27.81 -14.04 -36.68
CA VAL A 609 28.44 -14.99 -37.61
C VAL A 609 29.82 -14.51 -38.02
N ASP A 610 30.69 -15.46 -38.32
CA ASP A 610 32.02 -15.19 -38.86
C ASP A 610 31.92 -14.92 -40.36
N PHE A 611 32.41 -13.76 -40.78
CA PHE A 611 32.56 -13.38 -42.19
C PHE A 611 34.01 -13.67 -42.58
N ALA A 612 34.32 -14.96 -42.72
CA ALA A 612 35.67 -15.48 -42.71
C ALA A 612 36.51 -14.92 -43.87
N PRO A 613 37.70 -14.34 -43.61
CA PRO A 613 38.59 -13.86 -44.66
C PRO A 613 39.15 -15.01 -45.51
N GLN A 614 39.30 -14.76 -46.80
CA GLN A 614 39.72 -15.69 -47.84
C GLN A 614 40.76 -15.02 -48.76
N ALA A 615 41.58 -15.85 -49.39
CA ALA A 615 42.53 -15.43 -50.42
C ALA A 615 42.53 -16.44 -51.57
N GLY A 616 42.75 -15.95 -52.80
CA GLY A 616 42.77 -16.79 -53.99
C GLY A 616 41.42 -16.85 -54.72
N PRO A 617 41.23 -17.83 -55.63
CA PRO A 617 40.08 -17.86 -56.53
C PRO A 617 38.77 -18.05 -55.76
N ALA A 618 37.74 -17.32 -56.17
CA ALA A 618 36.43 -17.39 -55.54
C ALA A 618 35.62 -18.63 -56.01
N PRO A 619 34.54 -19.01 -55.29
CA PRO A 619 33.78 -20.23 -55.57
C PRO A 619 33.13 -20.31 -56.96
N ASP A 620 32.83 -19.15 -57.57
CA ASP A 620 32.31 -19.01 -58.93
C ASP A 620 33.42 -18.94 -60.00
N GLY A 621 34.69 -19.03 -59.59
CA GLY A 621 35.86 -18.90 -60.46
C GLY A 621 36.24 -17.46 -60.80
N ARG A 622 35.58 -16.46 -60.19
CA ARG A 622 35.93 -15.03 -60.36
C ARG A 622 37.34 -14.77 -59.80
N PRO A 623 38.24 -14.13 -60.57
CA PRO A 623 39.49 -13.62 -60.02
C PRO A 623 39.18 -12.42 -59.12
N VAL A 624 39.63 -12.48 -57.87
CA VAL A 624 39.52 -11.38 -56.90
C VAL A 624 40.92 -10.90 -56.57
N ASP A 625 41.17 -9.62 -56.81
CA ASP A 625 42.44 -8.98 -56.46
C ASP A 625 42.43 -8.62 -54.96
N GLY A 626 43.17 -9.38 -54.15
CA GLY A 626 43.29 -9.15 -52.70
C GLY A 626 42.50 -10.13 -51.84
N GLU A 627 42.24 -9.74 -50.59
CA GLU A 627 41.44 -10.52 -49.63
C GLU A 627 39.95 -10.28 -49.85
N TRP A 628 39.13 -11.31 -49.62
CA TRP A 628 37.67 -11.24 -49.66
C TRP A 628 37.07 -12.05 -48.50
N CYS A 629 35.83 -11.78 -48.12
CA CYS A 629 35.16 -12.48 -47.02
C CYS A 629 34.14 -13.49 -47.54
N ARG A 630 33.95 -14.59 -46.80
CA ARG A 630 32.94 -15.61 -47.07
C ARG A 630 31.91 -15.65 -45.95
N LEU A 631 30.63 -15.63 -46.31
CA LEU A 631 29.52 -15.86 -45.40
C LEU A 631 28.81 -17.16 -45.78
N ASP A 632 28.89 -18.16 -44.90
CA ASP A 632 28.10 -19.39 -44.98
C ASP A 632 27.08 -19.42 -43.83
N TYR A 633 25.79 -19.61 -44.16
CA TYR A 633 24.76 -19.73 -43.12
C TYR A 633 23.58 -20.60 -43.57
N THR A 634 22.92 -21.28 -42.61
CA THR A 634 21.69 -22.02 -42.88
C THR A 634 20.51 -21.41 -42.11
N PHE A 635 19.58 -20.81 -42.84
CA PHE A 635 18.33 -20.30 -42.33
C PHE A 635 17.31 -21.42 -42.18
N ARG A 636 16.55 -21.41 -41.08
CA ARG A 636 15.44 -22.34 -40.83
C ARG A 636 14.13 -21.56 -40.76
N LEU A 637 13.19 -21.87 -41.65
CA LEU A 637 11.89 -21.22 -41.71
C LEU A 637 10.84 -21.99 -40.89
N ALA A 638 10.00 -21.25 -40.18
CA ALA A 638 8.85 -21.82 -39.50
C ALA A 638 7.76 -22.20 -40.52
N PRO A 639 7.06 -23.34 -40.37
CA PRO A 639 5.85 -23.60 -41.14
C PRO A 639 4.78 -22.55 -40.82
N GLN A 640 3.95 -22.21 -41.80
CA GLN A 640 2.79 -21.36 -41.57
C GLN A 640 1.75 -22.17 -40.77
N ALA A 641 1.42 -21.73 -39.55
CA ALA A 641 0.38 -22.37 -38.76
C ALA A 641 -0.97 -22.33 -39.53
N GLY A 642 -1.62 -23.49 -39.64
CA GLY A 642 -2.94 -23.64 -40.25
C GLY A 642 -4.08 -23.13 -39.38
#